data_AF-A0A971G1K3-F1
#
_entry.id   AF-A0A971G1K3-F1
#
_cell.length_a   1.000
_cell.length_b   1.000
_cell.length_c   1.000
_cell.angle_alpha   90.00
_cell.angle_beta   90.00
_cell.angle_gamma   90.00
#
_symmetry.space_group_name_H-M   'P 1'
#
loop_
_entity.id
_entity.type
_entity.pdbx_description
1 polymer ?
#
loop_
_entity_poly.entity_id
_entity_poly.type
_entity_poly.pdbx_seq_one_letter_code
_entity_poly.pdbx_strand_id
1 'polypeptide(L)'
;LLVGEAIVRLLRAGDDGSGWLLVLDDLQWADADTLAVVEFLADTLTGESVLCVVNVRADGTAPSGQEVVARLRDRRARVIELTPIDEEGVVAMAAACLGRDLPSDDLGAFIQSQSEGSPLYVEELLAGLASAGRLVDGPDGWVVSGELERRAPASIADSVRARLAAIGAEGRTVLAAAAVLGRRFDWELLTEIAAVDDTVLGDVLRDAVTVQLVAVEAGDFVFRHALIHQAVLDELLPPETAALARRAVTAIERAHPDLPDEWCERAASLAEAAGDLDRAGVLLIECSRRSTRRGAFSTAAQTLDHARRIAPVPTRRLVEQELVSVWPRVGRAGDAVVLGSEILARVPDTDSDPVDRLELLNAVAVAALAIGDMEAAAASAAAATELADPTDAATLGRAEALAARVAVERGFTDEATRLATSALDHAAEAGRADIECDALEVRGRATDDFIERIGWFERWRDVAEAAGLTARRLQAEFSAATISAVRGDGDRLRRQRDLAASYGAVDAATNADLIIADLALIALDDETCLDAAQRCVEASRRFGLATLPVALLWLAGAHAIGGRGDQMDAILAEATEISGGDPRIAADELGRVRSTWAFLRGDRDGFRDVLDRSVELTREAPSTSSVFAGRLHWLLLQASEADDCGDAARAQVADLASAPALGSIYGWSEAIASGRRGDATAAMAAFEHHASTLPGTTASWGGVQVARLLVAEAALRDGWGEPVPWIRELEAWFFEHRLERVARDCRSLLGQAGEPVPRRRRGQAPVPPQLRALGITGRELEVLLLVAQQRSNRDIAEQLFLSVRTVEHHVASLFTRTGVRDRSQLVDFAALA
;
A
#
# COMPACT_ATOMS: atom_id res chain seq x y z
N LEU A 1 -5.40 0.02 9.67
CA LEU A 1 -4.66 1.21 9.16
C LEU A 1 -4.91 1.48 7.67
N LEU A 2 -4.77 0.50 6.77
CA LEU A 2 -5.04 0.65 5.33
C LEU A 2 -6.49 1.13 5.03
N VAL A 3 -7.48 0.59 5.75
CA VAL A 3 -8.89 1.03 5.70
C VAL A 3 -9.05 2.49 6.12
N GLY A 4 -8.39 2.93 7.20
CA GLY A 4 -8.45 4.33 7.64
C GLY A 4 -7.91 5.30 6.60
N GLU A 5 -6.83 4.92 5.89
CA GLU A 5 -6.30 5.75 4.80
C GLU A 5 -7.23 5.80 3.59
N ALA A 6 -7.87 4.68 3.25
CA ALA A 6 -8.88 4.67 2.19
C ALA A 6 -10.03 5.63 2.51
N ILE A 7 -10.48 5.67 3.78
CA ILE A 7 -11.48 6.62 4.26
C ILE A 7 -10.99 8.06 4.10
N VAL A 8 -9.77 8.38 4.53
CA VAL A 8 -9.21 9.75 4.37
C VAL A 8 -9.11 10.15 2.90
N ARG A 9 -8.66 9.25 2.01
CA ARG A 9 -8.59 9.53 0.56
C ARG A 9 -9.97 9.73 -0.06
N LEU A 10 -10.96 8.94 0.34
CA LEU A 10 -12.34 9.12 -0.08
C LEU A 10 -12.87 10.50 0.32
N LEU A 11 -12.62 10.90 1.57
CA LEU A 11 -13.03 12.20 2.09
C LEU A 11 -12.31 13.37 1.37
N ARG A 12 -11.05 13.18 0.95
CA ARG A 12 -10.32 14.17 0.13
C ARG A 12 -10.82 14.24 -1.31
N ALA A 13 -11.12 13.11 -1.93
CA ALA A 13 -11.51 13.04 -3.34
C ALA A 13 -12.87 13.70 -3.62
N GLY A 14 -13.72 13.80 -2.60
CA GLY A 14 -15.03 14.44 -2.67
C GLY A 14 -15.08 15.90 -2.21
N ASP A 15 -13.95 16.52 -1.83
CA ASP A 15 -13.94 17.92 -1.35
C ASP A 15 -14.09 18.90 -2.53
N ASP A 16 -15.32 19.36 -2.78
CA ASP A 16 -15.66 20.45 -3.69
C ASP A 16 -15.50 21.85 -3.04
N GLY A 17 -14.90 21.91 -1.85
CA GLY A 17 -14.72 23.10 -1.03
C GLY A 17 -15.78 23.26 0.08
N SER A 18 -16.70 22.30 0.24
CA SER A 18 -17.75 22.33 1.27
C SER A 18 -17.38 21.59 2.58
N GLY A 19 -16.34 20.76 2.57
CA GLY A 19 -15.94 19.93 3.70
C GLY A 19 -16.92 18.80 4.05
N TRP A 20 -16.47 17.82 4.84
CA TRP A 20 -17.22 16.62 5.20
C TRP A 20 -17.57 16.55 6.68
N LEU A 21 -18.75 16.01 6.99
CA LEU A 21 -19.13 15.56 8.34
C LEU A 21 -19.16 14.03 8.35
N LEU A 22 -18.24 13.41 9.08
CA LEU A 22 -18.24 11.97 9.34
C LEU A 22 -18.87 11.72 10.71
N VAL A 23 -19.96 10.96 10.77
CA VAL A 23 -20.62 10.59 12.03
C VAL A 23 -20.44 9.09 12.27
N LEU A 24 -19.81 8.74 13.39
CA LEU A 24 -19.65 7.37 13.86
C LEU A 24 -20.54 7.15 15.07
N ASP A 25 -21.51 6.26 14.91
CA ASP A 25 -22.55 5.97 15.90
C ASP A 25 -22.22 4.67 16.65
N ASP A 26 -22.48 4.66 17.95
CA ASP A 26 -22.30 3.60 18.94
C ASP A 26 -20.92 2.92 18.96
N LEU A 27 -19.84 3.71 19.04
CA LEU A 27 -18.46 3.18 18.93
C LEU A 27 -18.08 2.15 20.01
N GLN A 28 -18.80 2.08 21.13
CA GLN A 28 -18.56 1.05 22.16
C GLN A 28 -18.73 -0.39 21.66
N TRP A 29 -19.41 -0.60 20.53
CA TRP A 29 -19.57 -1.92 19.91
C TRP A 29 -18.52 -2.24 18.85
N ALA A 30 -17.63 -1.30 18.56
CA ALA A 30 -16.58 -1.49 17.58
C ALA A 30 -15.61 -2.59 18.01
N ASP A 31 -15.22 -3.42 17.06
CA ASP A 31 -14.09 -4.32 17.23
C ASP A 31 -12.77 -3.54 17.35
N ALA A 32 -11.70 -4.25 17.74
CA ALA A 32 -10.38 -3.65 17.96
C ALA A 32 -9.80 -2.99 16.69
N ASP A 33 -10.13 -3.53 15.50
CA ASP A 33 -9.61 -3.04 14.22
C ASP A 33 -10.30 -1.75 13.78
N THR A 34 -11.63 -1.68 13.97
CA THR A 34 -12.45 -0.48 13.75
C THR A 34 -12.02 0.61 14.72
N LEU A 35 -11.80 0.27 16.00
CA LEU A 35 -11.27 1.22 16.97
C LEU A 35 -9.89 1.73 16.56
N ALA A 36 -8.99 0.87 16.08
CA ALA A 36 -7.70 1.28 15.55
C ALA A 36 -7.82 2.21 14.32
N VAL A 37 -8.84 2.02 13.48
CA VAL A 37 -9.15 2.94 12.38
C VAL A 37 -9.63 4.30 12.90
N VAL A 38 -10.49 4.35 13.92
CA VAL A 38 -10.96 5.62 14.51
C VAL A 38 -9.83 6.35 15.24
N GLU A 39 -9.00 5.64 15.99
CA GLU A 39 -7.79 6.18 16.59
C GLU A 39 -6.87 6.80 15.53
N PHE A 40 -6.69 6.11 14.41
CA PHE A 40 -5.93 6.62 13.27
C PHE A 40 -6.56 7.86 12.62
N LEU A 41 -7.88 7.89 12.45
CA LEU A 41 -8.60 9.07 11.93
C LEU A 41 -8.43 10.26 12.87
N ALA A 42 -8.50 10.05 14.19
CA ALA A 42 -8.28 11.09 15.19
C ALA A 42 -6.88 11.72 15.08
N ASP A 43 -5.87 10.92 14.75
CA ASP A 43 -4.49 11.40 14.55
C ASP A 43 -4.30 12.09 13.18
N THR A 44 -5.02 11.63 12.14
CA THR A 44 -4.77 12.02 10.74
C THR A 44 -5.61 13.19 10.25
N LEU A 45 -6.87 13.35 10.68
CA LEU A 45 -7.79 14.36 10.13
C LEU A 45 -7.41 15.82 10.45
N THR A 46 -6.28 16.05 11.12
CA THR A 46 -5.79 17.39 11.42
C THR A 46 -5.37 18.11 10.15
N GLY A 47 -6.07 19.18 9.78
CA GLY A 47 -5.79 19.98 8.57
C GLY A 47 -6.62 19.60 7.35
N GLU A 48 -7.46 18.57 7.46
CA GLU A 48 -8.45 18.22 6.46
C GLU A 48 -9.74 19.02 6.67
N SER A 49 -10.51 19.26 5.60
CA SER A 49 -11.86 19.85 5.66
C SER A 49 -12.89 18.84 6.20
N VAL A 50 -12.59 18.11 7.27
CA VAL A 50 -13.43 17.02 7.81
C VAL A 50 -13.68 17.23 9.30
N LEU A 51 -14.96 17.23 9.70
CA LEU A 51 -15.38 17.10 11.08
C LEU A 51 -15.81 15.66 11.35
N CYS A 52 -15.08 14.95 12.22
CA CYS A 52 -15.46 13.62 12.68
C CYS A 52 -16.16 13.72 14.05
N VAL A 53 -17.42 13.30 14.10
CA VAL A 53 -18.24 13.23 15.31
C VAL A 53 -18.41 11.76 15.68
N VAL A 54 -17.98 11.41 16.87
CA VAL A 54 -18.10 10.05 17.42
C VAL A 54 -19.00 10.12 18.63
N ASN A 55 -19.98 9.22 18.72
CA ASN A 55 -20.67 9.00 19.97
C ASN A 55 -20.26 7.65 20.59
N VAL A 56 -20.31 7.60 21.92
CA VAL A 56 -19.87 6.45 22.69
C VAL A 56 -20.57 6.46 24.03
N ARG A 57 -21.02 5.30 24.49
CA ARG A 57 -21.60 5.12 25.83
C ARG A 57 -20.49 4.81 26.83
N ALA A 58 -20.37 5.65 27.87
CA ALA A 58 -19.36 5.46 28.90
C ALA A 58 -19.72 4.38 29.93
N ASP A 59 -21.01 4.10 30.13
CA ASP A 59 -21.50 3.27 31.23
C ASP A 59 -21.82 1.84 30.74
N GLY A 60 -21.07 0.83 31.24
CA GLY A 60 -21.24 -0.59 30.92
C GLY A 60 -20.15 -1.47 31.55
N THR A 61 -20.44 -2.76 31.82
CA THR A 61 -19.45 -3.70 32.35
C THR A 61 -18.26 -3.85 31.40
N ALA A 62 -17.06 -3.79 31.96
CA ALA A 62 -15.81 -3.68 31.20
C ALA A 62 -15.55 -4.84 30.22
N PRO A 63 -14.78 -4.60 29.13
CA PRO A 63 -14.23 -3.30 28.71
C PRO A 63 -14.92 -2.80 27.43
N SER A 64 -15.48 -1.58 27.37
CA SER A 64 -15.96 -1.09 26.06
C SER A 64 -16.12 0.43 25.89
N GLY A 65 -16.62 1.19 26.88
CA GLY A 65 -16.91 2.62 26.70
C GLY A 65 -15.80 3.59 27.14
N GLN A 66 -15.44 3.52 28.42
CA GLN A 66 -14.49 4.45 29.05
C GLN A 66 -13.08 4.35 28.49
N GLU A 67 -12.65 3.15 28.09
CA GLU A 67 -11.34 2.94 27.49
C GLU A 67 -11.25 3.60 26.10
N VAL A 68 -12.29 3.47 25.28
CA VAL A 68 -12.39 4.15 23.98
C VAL A 68 -12.32 5.66 24.15
N VAL A 69 -13.08 6.21 25.11
CA VAL A 69 -13.03 7.64 25.44
C VAL A 69 -11.62 8.07 25.88
N ALA A 70 -10.96 7.29 26.74
CA ALA A 70 -9.61 7.59 27.22
C ALA A 70 -8.59 7.59 26.05
N ARG A 71 -8.61 6.56 25.21
CA ARG A 71 -7.72 6.41 24.06
C ARG A 71 -7.87 7.52 23.02
N LEU A 72 -9.10 8.00 22.80
CA LEU A 72 -9.35 9.13 21.89
C LEU A 72 -9.00 10.48 22.54
N ARG A 73 -9.22 10.63 23.85
CA ARG A 73 -8.87 11.83 24.63
C ARG A 73 -7.36 12.04 24.71
N ASP A 74 -6.57 10.97 24.86
CA ASP A 74 -5.10 11.03 24.89
C ASP A 74 -4.49 11.41 23.53
N ARG A 75 -5.32 11.46 22.48
CA ARG A 75 -4.98 11.94 21.14
C ARG A 75 -5.49 13.38 20.94
N ARG A 76 -6.17 13.64 19.82
CA ARG A 76 -6.63 14.97 19.40
C ARG A 76 -8.16 15.15 19.45
N ALA A 77 -8.90 14.20 20.05
CA ALA A 77 -10.35 14.28 20.11
C ALA A 77 -10.83 15.19 21.27
N ARG A 78 -11.88 15.99 21.01
CA ARG A 78 -12.60 16.72 22.06
C ARG A 78 -13.79 15.89 22.53
N VAL A 79 -13.86 15.62 23.83
CA VAL A 79 -14.98 14.89 24.44
C VAL A 79 -16.04 15.88 24.92
N ILE A 80 -17.30 15.66 24.52
CA ILE A 80 -18.47 16.38 25.03
C ILE A 80 -19.30 15.37 25.82
N GLU A 81 -19.42 15.61 27.13
CA GLU A 81 -20.25 14.77 28.00
C GLU A 81 -21.70 15.24 27.93
N LEU A 82 -22.60 14.31 27.57
CA LEU A 82 -24.03 14.56 27.53
C LEU A 82 -24.66 14.16 28.87
N THR A 83 -25.38 15.08 29.49
CA THR A 83 -26.13 14.84 30.73
C THR A 83 -27.62 14.68 30.42
N PRO A 84 -28.41 14.05 31.32
CA PRO A 84 -29.86 14.02 31.16
C PRO A 84 -30.44 15.43 30.95
N ILE A 85 -31.43 15.54 30.08
CA ILE A 85 -32.12 16.81 29.82
C ILE A 85 -32.84 17.27 31.08
N ASP A 86 -32.83 18.58 31.31
CA ASP A 86 -33.52 19.18 32.44
C ASP A 86 -35.04 19.20 32.22
N GLU A 87 -35.77 19.63 33.26
CA GLU A 87 -37.23 19.64 33.25
C GLU A 87 -37.83 20.48 32.11
N GLU A 88 -37.23 21.64 31.83
CA GLU A 88 -37.66 22.50 30.72
C GLU A 88 -37.38 21.82 29.37
N GLY A 89 -36.23 21.17 29.22
CA GLY A 89 -35.87 20.37 28.05
C GLY A 89 -36.79 19.17 27.83
N VAL A 90 -37.22 18.48 28.89
CA VAL A 90 -38.19 17.35 28.78
C VAL A 90 -39.54 17.81 28.28
N VAL A 91 -40.06 18.93 28.81
CA VAL A 91 -41.33 19.50 28.34
C VAL A 91 -41.23 19.94 26.89
N ALA A 92 -40.14 20.65 26.52
CA ALA A 92 -39.90 21.10 25.16
C ALA A 92 -39.78 19.94 24.17
N MET A 93 -39.05 18.88 24.54
CA MET A 93 -38.93 17.67 23.73
C MET A 93 -40.27 16.96 23.58
N ALA A 94 -41.02 16.79 24.67
CA ALA A 94 -42.30 16.11 24.65
C ALA A 94 -43.32 16.85 23.77
N ALA A 95 -43.35 18.19 23.83
CA ALA A 95 -44.15 19.01 22.93
C ALA A 95 -43.71 18.85 21.46
N ALA A 96 -42.40 18.81 21.19
CA ALA A 96 -41.88 18.58 19.84
C ALA A 96 -42.28 17.20 19.27
N CYS A 97 -42.25 16.14 20.10
CA CYS A 97 -42.71 14.80 19.71
C CYS A 97 -44.21 14.78 19.35
N LEU A 98 -45.02 15.58 20.03
CA LEU A 98 -46.46 15.71 19.77
C LEU A 98 -46.77 16.71 18.63
N GLY A 99 -45.79 17.47 18.17
CA GLY A 99 -45.93 18.53 17.16
C GLY A 99 -46.71 19.75 17.63
N ARG A 100 -47.02 19.86 18.94
CA ARG A 100 -47.80 20.91 19.60
C ARG A 100 -47.44 20.95 21.09
N ASP A 101 -47.84 22.02 21.77
CA ASP A 101 -47.69 22.12 23.23
C ASP A 101 -48.35 20.95 23.96
N LEU A 102 -47.79 20.59 25.12
CA LEU A 102 -48.35 19.54 25.94
C LEU A 102 -49.78 19.89 26.41
N PRO A 103 -50.70 18.92 26.45
CA PRO A 103 -52.09 19.17 26.83
C PRO A 103 -52.31 19.51 28.31
N SER A 104 -51.33 19.29 29.17
CA SER A 104 -51.39 19.63 30.60
C SER A 104 -50.00 19.63 31.23
N ASP A 105 -49.79 20.49 32.22
CA ASP A 105 -48.58 20.51 33.06
C ASP A 105 -48.40 19.18 33.82
N ASP A 106 -49.51 18.52 34.20
CA ASP A 106 -49.51 17.21 34.86
C ASP A 106 -48.86 16.13 33.99
N LEU A 107 -49.05 16.17 32.67
CA LEU A 107 -48.38 15.27 31.73
C LEU A 107 -46.87 15.58 31.65
N GLY A 108 -46.48 16.84 31.64
CA GLY A 108 -45.07 17.25 31.67
C GLY A 108 -44.36 16.77 32.93
N ALA A 109 -44.98 16.99 34.09
CA ALA A 109 -44.46 16.52 35.38
C ALA A 109 -44.42 14.98 35.48
N PHE A 110 -45.42 14.29 34.92
CA PHE A 110 -45.42 12.84 34.82
C PHE A 110 -44.23 12.35 33.99
N ILE A 111 -44.06 12.88 32.78
CA ILE A 111 -42.96 12.51 31.89
C ILE A 111 -41.62 12.78 32.55
N GLN A 112 -41.42 13.96 33.15
CA GLN A 112 -40.19 14.30 33.88
C GLN A 112 -39.88 13.29 34.99
N SER A 113 -40.88 12.97 35.80
CA SER A 113 -40.70 12.07 36.95
C SER A 113 -40.37 10.64 36.55
N GLN A 114 -40.78 10.22 35.35
CA GLN A 114 -40.60 8.85 34.87
C GLN A 114 -39.40 8.72 33.93
N SER A 115 -39.03 9.78 33.20
CA SER A 115 -37.92 9.78 32.25
C SER A 115 -36.57 10.08 32.91
N GLU A 116 -36.57 10.74 34.07
CA GLU A 116 -35.37 11.28 34.73
C GLU A 116 -34.47 12.06 33.76
N GLY A 117 -35.07 12.72 32.75
CA GLY A 117 -34.33 13.47 31.75
C GLY A 117 -33.71 12.63 30.62
N SER A 118 -34.12 11.38 30.43
CA SER A 118 -33.67 10.56 29.30
C SER A 118 -34.54 10.82 28.06
N PRO A 119 -33.99 11.38 26.95
CA PRO A 119 -34.75 11.70 25.74
C PRO A 119 -35.53 10.52 25.17
N LEU A 120 -34.89 9.35 25.10
CA LEU A 120 -35.53 8.13 24.60
C LEU A 120 -36.71 7.71 25.47
N TYR A 121 -36.61 7.93 26.79
CA TYR A 121 -37.69 7.62 27.71
C TYR A 121 -38.88 8.56 27.55
N VAL A 122 -38.63 9.83 27.23
CA VAL A 122 -39.69 10.78 26.88
C VAL A 122 -40.48 10.29 25.67
N GLU A 123 -39.80 9.88 24.59
CA GLU A 123 -40.45 9.33 23.40
C GLU A 123 -41.26 8.06 23.73
N GLU A 124 -40.65 7.14 24.50
CA GLU A 124 -41.26 5.86 24.84
C GLU A 124 -42.50 6.00 25.74
N LEU A 125 -42.48 6.94 26.68
CA LEU A 125 -43.64 7.27 27.52
C LEU A 125 -44.78 7.83 26.68
N LEU A 126 -44.49 8.75 25.76
CA LEU A 126 -45.51 9.33 24.88
C LEU A 126 -46.09 8.28 23.94
N ALA A 127 -45.25 7.46 23.31
CA ALA A 127 -45.69 6.38 22.43
C ALA A 127 -46.50 5.33 23.21
N GLY A 128 -46.07 4.96 24.41
CA GLY A 128 -46.81 4.04 25.30
C GLY A 128 -48.19 4.57 25.69
N LEU A 129 -48.29 5.85 26.05
CA LEU A 129 -49.57 6.51 26.35
C LEU A 129 -50.47 6.56 25.11
N ALA A 130 -49.91 6.84 23.92
CA ALA A 130 -50.66 6.85 22.67
C ALA A 130 -51.18 5.46 22.30
N SER A 131 -50.34 4.43 22.35
CA SER A 131 -50.72 3.04 22.08
C SER A 131 -51.76 2.51 23.08
N ALA A 132 -51.70 2.93 24.35
CA ALA A 132 -52.70 2.59 25.36
C ALA A 132 -54.01 3.39 25.24
N GLY A 133 -54.13 4.29 24.26
CA GLY A 133 -55.26 5.19 24.09
C GLY A 133 -55.44 6.18 25.25
N ARG A 134 -54.38 6.42 26.03
CA ARG A 134 -54.34 7.38 27.15
C ARG A 134 -53.90 8.77 26.70
N LEU A 135 -53.25 8.86 25.54
CA LEU A 135 -52.95 10.10 24.85
C LEU A 135 -53.53 10.01 23.45
N VAL A 136 -54.57 10.79 23.15
CA VAL A 136 -55.33 10.67 21.90
C VAL A 136 -55.23 11.98 21.13
N ASP A 137 -54.90 11.90 19.84
CA ASP A 137 -54.87 13.07 18.96
C ASP A 137 -56.31 13.47 18.58
N GLY A 138 -56.71 14.66 18.98
CA GLY A 138 -58.04 15.24 18.74
C GLY A 138 -57.99 16.46 17.80
N PRO A 139 -59.16 16.93 17.33
CA PRO A 139 -59.23 18.07 16.41
C PRO A 139 -58.60 19.35 16.96
N ASP A 140 -58.63 19.55 18.28
CA ASP A 140 -58.09 20.73 18.97
C ASP A 140 -56.69 20.48 19.59
N GLY A 141 -56.11 19.28 19.41
CA GLY A 141 -54.82 18.88 20.00
C GLY A 141 -54.89 17.53 20.71
N TRP A 142 -53.75 17.11 21.24
CA TRP A 142 -53.66 15.91 22.06
C TRP A 142 -54.49 16.06 23.33
N VAL A 143 -55.10 14.98 23.79
CA VAL A 143 -55.87 14.95 25.04
C VAL A 143 -55.46 13.74 25.86
N VAL A 144 -55.20 13.97 27.15
CA VAL A 144 -55.00 12.88 28.12
C VAL A 144 -56.37 12.28 28.46
N SER A 145 -56.57 11.01 28.13
CA SER A 145 -57.81 10.26 28.33
C SER A 145 -57.61 9.23 29.44
N GLY A 146 -58.06 9.53 30.66
CA GLY A 146 -57.93 8.66 31.85
C GLY A 146 -56.84 9.10 32.83
N GLU A 147 -56.61 8.32 33.89
CA GLU A 147 -55.55 8.60 34.88
C GLU A 147 -54.16 8.24 34.33
N LEU A 148 -53.18 9.11 34.56
CA LEU A 148 -51.76 8.85 34.32
C LEU A 148 -51.25 7.92 35.44
N GLU A 149 -51.44 6.61 35.28
CA GLU A 149 -50.95 5.63 36.26
C GLU A 149 -49.42 5.65 36.36
N ARG A 150 -48.86 5.67 37.58
CA ARG A 150 -47.40 5.62 37.85
C ARG A 150 -46.70 4.31 37.42
N ARG A 151 -47.38 3.45 36.67
CA ARG A 151 -46.80 2.22 36.10
C ARG A 151 -46.37 2.49 34.66
N ALA A 152 -45.54 3.52 34.47
CA ALA A 152 -44.73 3.56 33.27
C ALA A 152 -43.81 2.32 33.24
N PRO A 153 -43.42 1.83 32.05
CA PRO A 153 -42.36 0.85 31.96
C PRO A 153 -41.12 1.35 32.73
N ALA A 154 -40.46 0.49 33.50
CA ALA A 154 -39.29 0.85 34.31
C ALA A 154 -37.98 0.81 33.49
N SER A 155 -38.04 0.26 32.27
CA SER A 155 -37.03 0.41 31.21
C SER A 155 -37.64 0.48 29.80
N ILE A 156 -36.84 0.86 28.79
CA ILE A 156 -37.17 0.69 27.36
C ILE A 156 -37.47 -0.80 27.07
N ALA A 157 -36.77 -1.72 27.72
CA ALA A 157 -37.03 -3.14 27.59
C ALA A 157 -38.45 -3.52 28.06
N ASP A 158 -38.97 -2.89 29.12
CA ASP A 158 -40.35 -3.10 29.58
C ASP A 158 -41.38 -2.55 28.57
N SER A 159 -41.07 -1.42 27.93
CA SER A 159 -41.91 -0.83 26.88
C SER A 159 -41.95 -1.72 25.63
N VAL A 160 -40.79 -2.18 25.18
CA VAL A 160 -40.65 -3.14 24.08
C VAL A 160 -41.38 -4.43 24.42
N ARG A 161 -41.21 -4.98 25.63
CA ARG A 161 -41.92 -6.19 26.08
C ARG A 161 -43.44 -6.03 26.07
N ALA A 162 -43.95 -4.88 26.51
CA ALA A 162 -45.38 -4.59 26.50
C ALA A 162 -45.93 -4.53 25.06
N ARG A 163 -45.21 -3.88 24.13
CA ARG A 163 -45.60 -3.80 22.72
C ARG A 163 -45.47 -5.15 22.01
N LEU A 164 -44.41 -5.91 22.26
CA LEU A 164 -44.25 -7.29 21.79
C LEU A 164 -45.39 -8.18 22.27
N ALA A 165 -45.81 -8.03 23.53
CA ALA A 165 -46.97 -8.74 24.06
C ALA A 165 -48.29 -8.35 23.34
N ALA A 166 -48.43 -7.10 22.89
CA ALA A 166 -49.60 -6.62 22.17
C ALA A 166 -49.72 -7.17 20.74
N ILE A 167 -48.61 -7.45 20.05
CA ILE A 167 -48.60 -8.10 18.72
C ILE A 167 -48.83 -9.64 18.84
N GLY A 168 -48.72 -10.20 20.04
CA GLY A 168 -49.02 -11.61 20.30
C GLY A 168 -47.84 -12.56 20.05
N ALA A 169 -48.10 -13.87 20.07
CA ALA A 169 -47.05 -14.89 20.02
C ALA A 169 -46.40 -15.04 18.63
N GLU A 170 -47.21 -14.96 17.57
CA GLU A 170 -46.71 -15.02 16.18
C GLU A 170 -45.89 -13.78 15.86
N GLY A 171 -46.35 -12.59 16.26
CA GLY A 171 -45.60 -11.36 16.09
C GLY A 171 -44.25 -11.33 16.80
N ARG A 172 -44.18 -11.89 18.01
CA ARG A 172 -42.90 -12.08 18.73
C ARG A 172 -41.94 -12.98 17.96
N THR A 173 -42.44 -14.07 17.38
CA THR A 173 -41.62 -15.00 16.60
C THR A 173 -41.04 -14.34 15.35
N VAL A 174 -41.86 -13.58 14.62
CA VAL A 174 -41.45 -12.85 13.41
C VAL A 174 -40.45 -11.74 13.75
N LEU A 175 -40.70 -10.94 14.79
CA LEU A 175 -39.77 -9.87 15.18
C LEU A 175 -38.46 -10.41 15.75
N ALA A 176 -38.49 -11.56 16.43
CA ALA A 176 -37.27 -12.27 16.82
C ALA A 176 -36.46 -12.74 15.60
N ALA A 177 -37.12 -13.31 14.58
CA ALA A 177 -36.48 -13.69 13.32
C ALA A 177 -35.85 -12.47 12.61
N ALA A 178 -36.57 -11.35 12.55
CA ALA A 178 -36.07 -10.10 12.00
C ALA A 178 -34.87 -9.55 12.79
N ALA A 179 -34.93 -9.61 14.12
CA ALA A 179 -33.84 -9.14 14.96
C ALA A 179 -32.56 -9.97 14.78
N VAL A 180 -32.68 -11.29 14.57
CA VAL A 180 -31.53 -12.16 14.25
C VAL A 180 -30.91 -11.81 12.90
N LEU A 181 -31.73 -11.46 11.90
CA LEU A 181 -31.21 -10.96 10.61
C LEU A 181 -30.49 -9.63 10.73
N GLY A 182 -30.89 -8.76 11.66
CA GLY A 182 -30.22 -7.49 11.97
C GLY A 182 -31.17 -6.31 12.07
N ARG A 183 -30.63 -5.12 12.35
CA ARG A 183 -31.44 -3.90 12.51
C ARG A 183 -32.23 -3.53 11.25
N ARG A 184 -31.60 -3.66 10.08
CA ARG A 184 -32.23 -3.62 8.76
C ARG A 184 -32.25 -5.06 8.25
N PHE A 185 -33.40 -5.52 7.76
CA PHE A 185 -33.59 -6.91 7.40
C PHE A 185 -34.41 -7.05 6.13
N ASP A 186 -34.10 -8.10 5.35
CA ASP A 186 -34.90 -8.52 4.21
C ASP A 186 -36.12 -9.30 4.72
N TRP A 187 -37.30 -8.74 4.47
CA TRP A 187 -38.56 -9.33 4.94
C TRP A 187 -38.92 -10.61 4.17
N GLU A 188 -38.41 -10.81 2.95
CA GLU A 188 -38.70 -12.00 2.13
C GLU A 188 -38.15 -13.28 2.79
N LEU A 189 -37.12 -13.16 3.63
CA LEU A 189 -36.54 -14.27 4.37
C LEU A 189 -37.37 -14.68 5.60
N LEU A 190 -38.26 -13.81 6.10
CA LEU A 190 -38.93 -14.00 7.38
C LEU A 190 -39.95 -15.14 7.39
N THR A 191 -40.63 -15.40 6.27
CA THR A 191 -41.57 -16.53 6.14
C THR A 191 -40.88 -17.85 6.49
N GLU A 192 -39.68 -18.08 5.96
CA GLU A 192 -38.88 -19.30 6.23
C GLU A 192 -38.26 -19.29 7.64
N ILE A 193 -37.78 -18.15 8.13
CA ILE A 193 -37.08 -18.04 9.42
C ILE A 193 -38.03 -18.02 10.61
N ALA A 194 -39.25 -17.50 10.46
CA ALA A 194 -40.28 -17.50 11.50
C ALA A 194 -41.23 -18.71 11.39
N ALA A 195 -41.34 -19.35 10.22
CA ALA A 195 -42.26 -20.47 9.92
C ALA A 195 -43.71 -20.01 10.05
N VAL A 196 -43.99 -18.88 9.44
CA VAL A 196 -45.31 -18.31 9.27
C VAL A 196 -45.63 -18.26 7.78
N ASP A 197 -46.90 -18.08 7.41
CA ASP A 197 -47.27 -17.82 6.02
C ASP A 197 -47.17 -16.31 5.69
N ASP A 198 -47.20 -15.98 4.39
CA ASP A 198 -47.06 -14.60 3.93
C ASP A 198 -48.19 -13.68 4.40
N THR A 199 -49.40 -14.22 4.61
CA THR A 199 -50.53 -13.45 5.15
C THR A 199 -50.28 -13.03 6.59
N VAL A 200 -49.84 -13.97 7.44
CA VAL A 200 -49.46 -13.69 8.84
C VAL A 200 -48.27 -12.72 8.89
N LEU A 201 -47.26 -12.91 8.03
CA LEU A 201 -46.11 -12.00 7.96
C LEU A 201 -46.54 -10.56 7.65
N GLY A 202 -47.39 -10.38 6.63
CA GLY A 202 -47.88 -9.06 6.23
C GLY A 202 -48.70 -8.36 7.32
N ASP A 203 -49.52 -9.10 8.07
CA ASP A 203 -50.30 -8.56 9.17
C ASP A 203 -49.39 -8.20 10.37
N VAL A 204 -48.44 -9.06 10.73
CA VAL A 204 -47.47 -8.77 11.80
C VAL A 204 -46.61 -7.55 11.49
N LEU A 205 -46.08 -7.41 10.27
CA LEU A 205 -45.26 -6.26 9.92
C LEU A 205 -46.08 -4.95 9.98
N ARG A 206 -47.36 -5.00 9.58
CA ARG A 206 -48.28 -3.86 9.73
C ARG A 206 -48.53 -3.50 11.19
N ASP A 207 -48.74 -4.51 12.03
CA ASP A 207 -48.96 -4.32 13.46
C ASP A 207 -47.68 -3.79 14.15
N ALA A 208 -46.50 -4.32 13.80
CA ALA A 208 -45.20 -3.88 14.30
C ALA A 208 -44.89 -2.41 13.95
N VAL A 209 -45.29 -1.96 12.76
CA VAL A 209 -45.24 -0.54 12.37
C VAL A 209 -46.25 0.27 13.17
N THR A 210 -47.46 -0.24 13.37
CA THR A 210 -48.53 0.44 14.12
C THR A 210 -48.12 0.68 15.57
N VAL A 211 -47.53 -0.33 16.23
CA VAL A 211 -47.01 -0.22 17.61
C VAL A 211 -45.59 0.34 17.69
N GLN A 212 -45.06 0.90 16.59
CA GLN A 212 -43.80 1.65 16.56
C GLN A 212 -42.53 0.86 16.91
N LEU A 213 -42.53 -0.47 16.71
CA LEU A 213 -41.31 -1.28 16.86
C LEU A 213 -40.43 -1.26 15.59
N VAL A 214 -41.08 -1.22 14.43
CA VAL A 214 -40.46 -1.25 13.10
C VAL A 214 -40.90 -0.04 12.28
N ALA A 215 -40.04 0.48 11.43
CA ALA A 215 -40.33 1.52 10.45
C ALA A 215 -39.97 1.04 9.03
N VAL A 216 -40.47 1.75 8.01
CA VAL A 216 -40.14 1.51 6.60
C VAL A 216 -39.26 2.65 6.11
N GLU A 217 -38.02 2.34 5.72
CA GLU A 217 -37.02 3.30 5.26
C GLU A 217 -36.42 2.87 3.93
N ALA A 218 -36.59 3.71 2.91
CA ALA A 218 -36.07 3.49 1.56
C ALA A 218 -36.46 2.12 0.95
N GLY A 219 -37.65 1.62 1.30
CA GLY A 219 -38.17 0.35 0.77
C GLY A 219 -37.92 -0.88 1.65
N ASP A 220 -37.05 -0.79 2.67
CA ASP A 220 -36.81 -1.91 3.59
C ASP A 220 -37.38 -1.65 4.98
N PHE A 221 -37.56 -2.72 5.73
CA PHE A 221 -37.95 -2.66 7.13
C PHE A 221 -36.72 -2.47 8.03
N VAL A 222 -36.86 -1.60 9.02
CA VAL A 222 -35.81 -1.31 10.00
C VAL A 222 -36.41 -1.20 11.39
N PHE A 223 -35.73 -1.74 12.40
CA PHE A 223 -36.08 -1.44 13.78
C PHE A 223 -35.88 0.06 14.04
N ARG A 224 -36.93 0.72 14.54
CA ARG A 224 -36.97 2.19 14.69
C ARG A 224 -35.79 2.73 15.51
N HIS A 225 -35.31 1.95 16.48
CA HIS A 225 -34.10 2.25 17.25
C HIS A 225 -33.25 1.00 17.48
N ALA A 226 -31.93 1.17 17.55
CA ALA A 226 -30.99 0.09 17.87
C ALA A 226 -31.28 -0.58 19.22
N LEU A 227 -31.81 0.18 20.19
CA LEU A 227 -32.19 -0.34 21.50
C LEU A 227 -33.47 -1.19 21.48
N ILE A 228 -34.37 -0.95 20.53
CA ILE A 228 -35.53 -1.82 20.32
C ILE A 228 -35.05 -3.15 19.74
N HIS A 229 -34.20 -3.09 18.70
CA HIS A 229 -33.56 -4.28 18.13
C HIS A 229 -32.84 -5.10 19.19
N GLN A 230 -32.02 -4.45 20.03
CA GLN A 230 -31.31 -5.09 21.13
C GLN A 230 -32.26 -5.66 22.19
N ALA A 231 -33.32 -4.93 22.57
CA ALA A 231 -34.30 -5.43 23.54
C ALA A 231 -35.04 -6.67 23.05
N VAL A 232 -35.33 -6.78 21.74
CA VAL A 232 -35.90 -8.01 21.15
C VAL A 232 -34.88 -9.16 21.23
N LEU A 233 -33.60 -8.92 20.94
CA LEU A 233 -32.55 -9.93 21.05
C LEU A 233 -32.34 -10.40 22.50
N ASP A 234 -32.38 -9.48 23.46
CA ASP A 234 -32.18 -9.76 24.89
C ASP A 234 -33.33 -10.59 25.50
N GLU A 235 -34.51 -10.63 24.86
CA GLU A 235 -35.60 -11.54 25.26
C GLU A 235 -35.36 -12.98 24.82
N LEU A 236 -34.47 -13.21 23.84
CA LEU A 236 -34.18 -14.54 23.33
C LEU A 236 -33.20 -15.26 24.25
N LEU A 237 -33.59 -16.47 24.65
CA LEU A 237 -32.66 -17.38 25.29
C LEU A 237 -31.62 -17.87 24.25
N PRO A 238 -30.38 -18.20 24.67
CA PRO A 238 -29.36 -18.67 23.74
C PRO A 238 -29.80 -19.81 22.79
N PRO A 239 -30.62 -20.82 23.22
CA PRO A 239 -31.13 -21.84 22.31
C PRO A 239 -32.11 -21.31 21.25
N GLU A 240 -32.88 -20.27 21.56
CA GLU A 240 -33.85 -19.64 20.66
C GLU A 240 -33.13 -18.84 19.58
N THR A 241 -32.15 -18.02 19.98
CA THR A 241 -31.25 -17.32 19.07
C THR A 241 -30.57 -18.30 18.13
N ALA A 242 -30.02 -19.40 18.66
CA ALA A 242 -29.34 -20.39 17.84
C ALA A 242 -30.30 -21.10 16.86
N ALA A 243 -31.55 -21.35 17.25
CA ALA A 243 -32.55 -21.96 16.38
C ALA A 243 -32.97 -21.03 15.24
N LEU A 244 -33.21 -19.74 15.54
CA LEU A 244 -33.52 -18.73 14.53
C LEU A 244 -32.34 -18.50 13.59
N ALA A 245 -31.12 -18.41 14.13
CA ALA A 245 -29.91 -18.22 13.35
C ALA A 245 -29.66 -19.38 12.38
N ARG A 246 -29.86 -20.65 12.80
CA ARG A 246 -29.78 -21.81 11.89
C ARG A 246 -30.74 -21.70 10.71
N ARG A 247 -31.98 -21.30 10.99
CA ARG A 247 -33.01 -21.13 9.96
C ARG A 247 -32.68 -19.96 9.04
N ALA A 248 -32.11 -18.89 9.59
CA ALA A 248 -31.64 -17.74 8.82
C ALA A 248 -30.51 -18.10 7.86
N VAL A 249 -29.52 -18.90 8.30
CA VAL A 249 -28.48 -19.42 7.39
C VAL A 249 -29.10 -20.20 6.24
N THR A 250 -30.02 -21.13 6.52
CA THR A 250 -30.69 -21.92 5.47
C THR A 250 -31.50 -21.05 4.50
N ALA A 251 -32.24 -20.06 5.00
CA ALA A 251 -33.01 -19.13 4.18
C ALA A 251 -32.11 -18.29 3.26
N ILE A 252 -31.01 -17.74 3.80
CA ILE A 252 -30.04 -16.95 3.05
C ILE A 252 -29.38 -17.79 1.95
N GLU A 253 -28.95 -19.02 2.25
CA GLU A 253 -28.31 -19.91 1.26
C GLU A 253 -29.28 -20.31 0.12
N ARG A 254 -30.57 -20.43 0.41
CA ARG A 254 -31.58 -20.70 -0.61
C ARG A 254 -31.89 -19.48 -1.46
N ALA A 255 -32.06 -18.30 -0.84
CA ALA A 255 -32.38 -17.06 -1.54
C ALA A 255 -31.20 -16.54 -2.36
N HIS A 256 -29.98 -16.74 -1.86
CA HIS A 256 -28.74 -16.30 -2.48
C HIS A 256 -27.75 -17.47 -2.62
N PRO A 257 -27.93 -18.38 -3.62
CA PRO A 257 -27.04 -19.53 -3.80
C PRO A 257 -25.56 -19.14 -4.03
N ASP A 258 -25.32 -18.01 -4.68
CA ASP A 258 -23.96 -17.48 -4.91
C ASP A 258 -23.39 -16.73 -3.70
N LEU A 259 -24.22 -16.51 -2.67
CA LEU A 259 -23.93 -15.77 -1.43
C LEU A 259 -23.07 -14.52 -1.70
N PRO A 260 -23.55 -13.43 -2.32
CA PRO A 260 -22.79 -12.18 -2.47
C PRO A 260 -22.16 -11.73 -1.14
N ASP A 261 -21.11 -10.90 -1.16
CA ASP A 261 -20.23 -10.72 0.02
C ASP A 261 -20.96 -10.41 1.33
N GLU A 262 -21.90 -9.46 1.30
CA GLU A 262 -22.72 -9.10 2.46
C GLU A 262 -23.48 -10.32 3.03
N TRP A 263 -24.06 -11.14 2.14
CA TRP A 263 -24.78 -12.35 2.54
C TRP A 263 -23.85 -13.46 3.01
N CYS A 264 -22.64 -13.56 2.47
CA CYS A 264 -21.63 -14.52 2.93
C CYS A 264 -21.17 -14.18 4.36
N GLU A 265 -20.85 -12.92 4.63
CA GLU A 265 -20.45 -12.42 5.94
C GLU A 265 -21.59 -12.55 6.97
N ARG A 266 -22.83 -12.23 6.54
CA ARG A 266 -24.03 -12.39 7.37
C ARG A 266 -24.28 -13.87 7.69
N ALA A 267 -24.20 -14.77 6.71
CA ALA A 267 -24.37 -16.20 6.91
C ALA A 267 -23.28 -16.77 7.83
N ALA A 268 -22.02 -16.33 7.72
CA ALA A 268 -20.94 -16.75 8.61
C ALA A 268 -21.23 -16.36 10.07
N SER A 269 -21.64 -15.11 10.30
CA SER A 269 -21.99 -14.59 11.62
C SER A 269 -23.20 -15.33 12.23
N LEU A 270 -24.21 -15.63 11.41
CA LEU A 270 -25.38 -16.39 11.83
C LEU A 270 -25.06 -17.87 12.12
N ALA A 271 -24.17 -18.49 11.34
CA ALA A 271 -23.70 -19.85 11.61
C ALA A 271 -22.95 -19.93 12.96
N GLU A 272 -22.16 -18.91 13.28
CA GLU A 272 -21.50 -18.79 14.59
C GLU A 272 -22.54 -18.63 15.71
N ALA A 273 -23.51 -17.73 15.56
CA ALA A 273 -24.62 -17.54 16.53
C ALA A 273 -25.50 -18.80 16.69
N ALA A 274 -25.61 -19.61 15.63
CA ALA A 274 -26.26 -20.91 15.61
C ALA A 274 -25.49 -22.00 16.40
N GLY A 275 -24.23 -21.74 16.75
CA GLY A 275 -23.30 -22.73 17.31
C GLY A 275 -22.79 -23.74 16.27
N ASP A 276 -23.05 -23.52 14.98
CA ASP A 276 -22.54 -24.35 13.89
C ASP A 276 -21.14 -23.84 13.46
N LEU A 277 -20.17 -24.09 14.34
CA LEU A 277 -18.80 -23.56 14.21
C LEU A 277 -18.05 -24.17 13.01
N ASP A 278 -18.43 -25.37 12.56
CA ASP A 278 -17.92 -25.96 11.31
C ASP A 278 -18.42 -25.15 10.11
N ARG A 279 -19.74 -24.90 10.01
CA ARG A 279 -20.29 -24.10 8.91
C ARG A 279 -19.78 -22.66 8.92
N ALA A 280 -19.68 -22.05 10.11
CA ALA A 280 -19.12 -20.71 10.27
C ALA A 280 -17.68 -20.63 9.74
N GLY A 281 -16.82 -21.58 10.11
CA GLY A 281 -15.43 -21.62 9.63
C GLY A 281 -15.32 -21.75 8.11
N VAL A 282 -16.17 -22.57 7.47
CA VAL A 282 -16.21 -22.71 6.00
C VAL A 282 -16.63 -21.41 5.32
N LEU A 283 -17.66 -20.73 5.84
CA LEU A 283 -18.11 -19.44 5.29
C LEU A 283 -17.07 -18.32 5.49
N LEU A 284 -16.36 -18.31 6.63
CA LEU A 284 -15.27 -17.37 6.88
C LEU A 284 -14.07 -17.59 5.94
N ILE A 285 -13.77 -18.85 5.56
CA ILE A 285 -12.78 -19.14 4.50
C ILE A 285 -13.21 -18.49 3.18
N GLU A 286 -14.49 -18.62 2.81
CA GLU A 286 -15.00 -18.01 1.56
C GLU A 286 -14.96 -16.47 1.62
N CYS A 287 -15.32 -15.86 2.76
CA CYS A 287 -15.17 -14.41 3.00
C CYS A 287 -13.70 -13.97 2.83
N SER A 288 -12.76 -14.75 3.34
CA SER A 288 -11.33 -14.50 3.19
C SER A 288 -10.85 -14.60 1.73
N ARG A 289 -11.29 -15.63 1.00
CA ARG A 289 -10.97 -15.80 -0.42
C ARG A 289 -11.48 -14.64 -1.28
N ARG A 290 -12.66 -14.12 -0.98
CA ARG A 290 -13.23 -12.93 -1.65
C ARG A 290 -12.45 -11.66 -1.35
N SER A 291 -12.11 -11.44 -0.09
CA SER A 291 -11.23 -10.34 0.33
C SER A 291 -9.87 -10.41 -0.37
N THR A 292 -9.29 -11.61 -0.46
CA THR A 292 -8.03 -11.88 -1.16
C THR A 292 -8.10 -11.57 -2.65
N ARG A 293 -9.18 -11.98 -3.35
CA ARG A 293 -9.39 -11.66 -4.78
C ARG A 293 -9.41 -10.16 -5.06
N ARG A 294 -9.85 -9.35 -4.10
CA ARG A 294 -9.87 -7.88 -4.17
C ARG A 294 -8.60 -7.21 -3.63
N GLY A 295 -7.64 -7.97 -3.11
CA GLY A 295 -6.40 -7.45 -2.54
C GLY A 295 -6.50 -6.97 -1.09
N ALA A 296 -7.62 -7.24 -0.39
CA ALA A 296 -7.82 -6.90 1.02
C ALA A 296 -7.20 -7.97 1.95
N PHE A 297 -5.88 -8.16 1.88
CA PHE A 297 -5.16 -9.23 2.60
C PHE A 297 -5.22 -9.09 4.13
N SER A 298 -5.27 -7.87 4.67
CA SER A 298 -5.42 -7.66 6.12
C SER A 298 -6.78 -8.16 6.63
N THR A 299 -7.86 -7.83 5.92
CA THR A 299 -9.21 -8.33 6.23
C THR A 299 -9.26 -9.85 6.10
N ALA A 300 -8.68 -10.41 5.02
CA ALA A 300 -8.59 -11.85 4.83
C ALA A 300 -7.88 -12.56 6.00
N ALA A 301 -6.75 -12.01 6.46
CA ALA A 301 -5.99 -12.55 7.60
C ALA A 301 -6.79 -12.48 8.91
N GLN A 302 -7.45 -11.35 9.19
CA GLN A 302 -8.28 -11.16 10.38
C GLN A 302 -9.46 -12.14 10.42
N THR A 303 -10.16 -12.29 9.30
CA THR A 303 -11.27 -13.23 9.13
C THR A 303 -10.83 -14.67 9.40
N LEU A 304 -9.67 -15.08 8.87
CA LEU A 304 -9.13 -16.41 9.10
C LEU A 304 -8.58 -16.60 10.52
N ASP A 305 -7.95 -15.58 11.12
CA ASP A 305 -7.51 -15.62 12.52
C ASP A 305 -8.72 -15.77 13.47
N HIS A 306 -9.87 -15.14 13.14
CA HIS A 306 -11.15 -15.37 13.83
C HIS A 306 -11.66 -16.79 13.63
N ALA A 307 -11.74 -17.25 12.38
CA ALA A 307 -12.16 -18.61 12.04
C ALA A 307 -11.31 -19.65 12.78
N ARG A 308 -10.00 -19.43 12.93
CA ARG A 308 -9.08 -20.34 13.61
C ARG A 308 -9.39 -20.49 15.11
N ARG A 309 -9.84 -19.39 15.76
CA ARG A 309 -10.21 -19.40 17.18
C ARG A 309 -11.49 -20.19 17.43
N ILE A 310 -12.48 -20.04 16.56
CA ILE A 310 -13.83 -20.59 16.77
C ILE A 310 -14.00 -21.99 16.17
N ALA A 311 -13.35 -22.29 15.03
CA ALA A 311 -13.59 -23.53 14.31
C ALA A 311 -13.10 -24.75 15.10
N PRO A 312 -13.85 -25.87 15.07
CA PRO A 312 -13.40 -27.14 15.64
C PRO A 312 -12.29 -27.75 14.77
N VAL A 313 -11.61 -28.79 15.28
CA VAL A 313 -10.37 -29.33 14.68
C VAL A 313 -10.46 -29.62 13.17
N PRO A 314 -11.52 -30.25 12.61
CA PRO A 314 -11.58 -30.53 11.18
C PRO A 314 -11.55 -29.26 10.34
N THR A 315 -12.44 -28.30 10.61
CA THR A 315 -12.51 -27.04 9.87
C THR A 315 -11.35 -26.10 10.18
N ARG A 316 -10.84 -26.12 11.42
CA ARG A 316 -9.65 -25.34 11.81
C ARG A 316 -8.44 -25.69 10.96
N ARG A 317 -8.28 -26.95 10.54
CA ARG A 317 -7.20 -27.35 9.63
C ARG A 317 -7.31 -26.68 8.26
N LEU A 318 -8.53 -26.57 7.72
CA LEU A 318 -8.78 -25.86 6.45
C LEU A 318 -8.48 -24.37 6.59
N VAL A 319 -8.87 -23.77 7.72
CA VAL A 319 -8.55 -22.37 8.04
C VAL A 319 -7.04 -22.17 8.14
N GLU A 320 -6.33 -23.06 8.83
CA GLU A 320 -4.88 -23.01 8.98
C GLU A 320 -4.15 -23.15 7.64
N GLN A 321 -4.63 -24.00 6.73
CA GLN A 321 -4.09 -24.11 5.36
C GLN A 321 -4.25 -22.80 4.59
N GLU A 322 -5.42 -22.16 4.65
CA GLU A 322 -5.66 -20.87 4.00
C GLU A 322 -4.79 -19.75 4.61
N LEU A 323 -4.58 -19.75 5.93
CA LEU A 323 -3.71 -18.79 6.62
C LEU A 323 -2.28 -18.82 6.10
N VAL A 324 -1.73 -20.00 5.79
CA VAL A 324 -0.37 -20.14 5.25
C VAL A 324 -0.20 -19.38 3.93
N SER A 325 -1.27 -19.28 3.11
CA SER A 325 -1.24 -18.52 1.86
C SER A 325 -1.40 -17.01 2.03
N VAL A 326 -2.14 -16.58 3.07
CA VAL A 326 -2.49 -15.16 3.29
C VAL A 326 -1.46 -14.43 4.15
N TRP A 327 -0.93 -15.08 5.20
CA TRP A 327 0.00 -14.46 6.15
C TRP A 327 1.26 -13.83 5.54
N PRO A 328 1.92 -14.42 4.52
CA PRO A 328 3.06 -13.77 3.87
C PRO A 328 2.70 -12.39 3.28
N ARG A 329 1.45 -12.20 2.84
CA ARG A 329 0.95 -10.95 2.25
C ARG A 329 0.69 -9.84 3.29
N VAL A 330 0.73 -10.18 4.57
CA VAL A 330 0.57 -9.23 5.69
C VAL A 330 1.81 -9.20 6.60
N GLY A 331 2.97 -9.61 6.07
CA GLY A 331 4.25 -9.54 6.79
C GLY A 331 4.49 -10.67 7.79
N ARG A 332 3.66 -11.72 7.80
CA ARG A 332 3.74 -12.86 8.73
C ARG A 332 4.28 -14.13 8.05
N ALA A 333 5.24 -13.97 7.13
CA ALA A 333 5.80 -15.09 6.36
C ALA A 333 6.51 -16.14 7.25
N GLY A 334 7.20 -15.73 8.31
CA GLY A 334 7.80 -16.66 9.28
C GLY A 334 6.76 -17.54 9.99
N ASP A 335 5.65 -16.96 10.43
CA ASP A 335 4.53 -17.71 11.04
C ASP A 335 3.94 -18.72 10.05
N ALA A 336 3.85 -18.35 8.77
CA ALA A 336 3.32 -19.20 7.71
C ALA A 336 4.21 -20.42 7.44
N VAL A 337 5.54 -20.25 7.42
CA VAL A 337 6.49 -21.37 7.30
C VAL A 337 6.31 -22.33 8.46
N VAL A 338 6.31 -21.82 9.70
CA VAL A 338 6.16 -22.66 10.91
C VAL A 338 4.85 -23.42 10.89
N LEU A 339 3.72 -22.73 10.69
CA LEU A 339 2.40 -23.36 10.68
C LEU A 339 2.28 -24.39 9.54
N GLY A 340 2.69 -24.04 8.33
CA GLY A 340 2.58 -24.95 7.19
C GLY A 340 3.47 -26.19 7.34
N SER A 341 4.69 -26.04 7.85
CA SER A 341 5.55 -27.19 8.19
C SER A 341 4.94 -28.08 9.28
N GLU A 342 4.29 -27.51 10.30
CA GLU A 342 3.55 -28.29 11.30
C GLU A 342 2.39 -29.08 10.70
N ILE A 343 1.62 -28.49 9.77
CA ILE A 343 0.52 -29.17 9.08
C ILE A 343 1.06 -30.33 8.24
N LEU A 344 2.10 -30.08 7.43
CA LEU A 344 2.73 -31.08 6.57
C LEU A 344 3.29 -32.28 7.37
N ALA A 345 3.81 -32.02 8.58
CA ALA A 345 4.33 -33.07 9.46
C ALA A 345 3.25 -33.88 10.18
N ARG A 346 2.07 -33.30 10.42
CA ARG A 346 0.96 -33.95 11.15
C ARG A 346 0.02 -34.76 10.27
N VAL A 347 -0.08 -34.43 8.97
CA VAL A 347 -0.97 -35.08 8.02
C VAL A 347 -0.15 -35.97 7.09
N PRO A 348 -0.23 -37.32 7.21
CA PRO A 348 0.43 -38.24 6.30
C PRO A 348 0.00 -37.99 4.84
N ASP A 349 0.90 -38.23 3.88
CA ASP A 349 0.61 -38.04 2.44
C ASP A 349 -0.64 -38.79 1.97
N THR A 350 -0.99 -39.90 2.62
CA THR A 350 -2.13 -40.76 2.25
C THR A 350 -3.50 -40.24 2.67
N ASP A 351 -3.56 -39.25 3.57
CA ASP A 351 -4.82 -38.79 4.19
C ASP A 351 -5.31 -37.43 3.63
N SER A 352 -4.56 -36.82 2.70
CA SER A 352 -4.89 -35.54 2.07
C SER A 352 -5.03 -35.66 0.56
N ASP A 353 -5.90 -34.84 -0.05
CA ASP A 353 -5.93 -34.67 -1.50
C ASP A 353 -4.53 -34.20 -1.99
N PRO A 354 -3.91 -34.90 -2.97
CA PRO A 354 -2.62 -34.48 -3.54
C PRO A 354 -2.61 -33.02 -4.01
N VAL A 355 -3.72 -32.51 -4.53
CA VAL A 355 -3.84 -31.13 -5.00
C VAL A 355 -3.72 -30.15 -3.82
N ASP A 356 -4.51 -30.35 -2.76
CA ASP A 356 -4.47 -29.49 -1.57
C ASP A 356 -3.08 -29.50 -0.90
N ARG A 357 -2.44 -30.68 -0.88
CA ARG A 357 -1.09 -30.82 -0.33
C ARG A 357 -0.03 -30.11 -1.18
N LEU A 358 -0.15 -30.14 -2.51
CA LEU A 358 0.71 -29.37 -3.42
C LEU A 358 0.51 -27.86 -3.24
N GLU A 359 -0.74 -27.40 -3.06
CA GLU A 359 -1.03 -26.00 -2.79
C GLU A 359 -0.43 -25.52 -1.46
N LEU A 360 -0.48 -26.36 -0.42
CA LEU A 360 0.17 -26.07 0.86
C LEU A 360 1.70 -26.02 0.74
N LEU A 361 2.31 -26.98 0.03
CA LEU A 361 3.76 -26.98 -0.23
C LEU A 361 4.19 -25.71 -0.98
N ASN A 362 3.41 -25.29 -1.97
CA ASN A 362 3.63 -24.04 -2.69
C ASN A 362 3.52 -22.82 -1.75
N ALA A 363 2.48 -22.75 -0.92
CA ALA A 363 2.30 -21.65 0.02
C ALA A 363 3.45 -21.56 1.04
N VAL A 364 3.91 -22.69 1.59
CA VAL A 364 5.08 -22.75 2.49
C VAL A 364 6.34 -22.28 1.79
N ALA A 365 6.61 -22.74 0.57
CA ALA A 365 7.79 -22.29 -0.17
C ALA A 365 7.74 -20.81 -0.54
N VAL A 366 6.58 -20.28 -0.95
CA VAL A 366 6.42 -18.83 -1.18
C VAL A 366 6.72 -18.04 0.09
N ALA A 367 6.23 -18.49 1.25
CA ALA A 367 6.53 -17.87 2.53
C ALA A 367 8.02 -17.95 2.90
N ALA A 368 8.64 -19.11 2.68
CA ALA A 368 10.06 -19.36 2.94
C ALA A 368 10.96 -18.47 2.08
N LEU A 369 10.66 -18.34 0.78
CA LEU A 369 11.37 -17.45 -0.13
C LEU A 369 11.25 -15.98 0.30
N ALA A 370 10.09 -15.55 0.78
CA ALA A 370 9.88 -14.17 1.25
C ALA A 370 10.78 -13.79 2.45
N ILE A 371 11.23 -14.77 3.25
CA ILE A 371 12.16 -14.55 4.37
C ILE A 371 13.59 -15.06 4.09
N GLY A 372 13.87 -15.52 2.87
CA GLY A 372 15.18 -16.06 2.47
C GLY A 372 15.50 -17.44 3.04
N ASP A 373 14.52 -18.20 3.53
CA ASP A 373 14.70 -19.59 3.98
C ASP A 373 14.76 -20.55 2.76
N MET A 374 15.93 -20.60 2.14
CA MET A 374 16.18 -21.41 0.96
C MET A 374 16.18 -22.93 1.22
N GLU A 375 16.33 -23.34 2.48
CA GLU A 375 16.28 -24.75 2.86
C GLU A 375 14.83 -25.24 2.88
N ALA A 376 13.95 -24.53 3.59
CA ALA A 376 12.52 -24.86 3.64
C ALA A 376 11.84 -24.75 2.25
N ALA A 377 12.20 -23.74 1.45
CA ALA A 377 11.67 -23.59 0.10
C ALA A 377 12.03 -24.78 -0.79
N ALA A 378 13.28 -25.23 -0.73
CA ALA A 378 13.74 -26.35 -1.55
C ALA A 378 13.24 -27.71 -1.07
N ALA A 379 13.11 -27.91 0.24
CA ALA A 379 12.46 -29.09 0.79
C ALA A 379 11.01 -29.21 0.31
N SER A 380 10.28 -28.09 0.28
CA SER A 380 8.91 -28.04 -0.22
C SER A 380 8.81 -28.35 -1.72
N ALA A 381 9.73 -27.80 -2.54
CA ALA A 381 9.78 -28.10 -3.97
C ALA A 381 10.13 -29.58 -4.27
N ALA A 382 11.05 -30.17 -3.50
CA ALA A 382 11.38 -31.58 -3.63
C ALA A 382 10.17 -32.48 -3.27
N ALA A 383 9.51 -32.21 -2.15
CA ALA A 383 8.31 -32.93 -1.74
C ALA A 383 7.17 -32.78 -2.76
N ALA A 384 7.00 -31.60 -3.35
CA ALA A 384 6.00 -31.38 -4.41
C ALA A 384 6.29 -32.20 -5.67
N THR A 385 7.57 -32.32 -6.04
CA THR A 385 8.01 -33.14 -7.18
C THR A 385 7.74 -34.63 -6.95
N GLU A 386 7.95 -35.11 -5.72
CA GLU A 386 7.67 -36.51 -5.35
C GLU A 386 6.17 -36.83 -5.32
N LEU A 387 5.34 -35.85 -4.95
CA LEU A 387 3.89 -36.00 -4.82
C LEU A 387 3.12 -35.87 -6.15
N ALA A 388 3.66 -35.13 -7.12
CA ALA A 388 2.98 -34.87 -8.39
C ALA A 388 2.69 -36.17 -9.17
N ASP A 389 1.48 -36.27 -9.72
CA ASP A 389 1.11 -37.38 -10.61
C ASP A 389 1.58 -37.02 -12.03
N PRO A 390 2.50 -37.80 -12.64
CA PRO A 390 2.99 -37.54 -14.00
C PRO A 390 1.91 -37.60 -15.09
N THR A 391 0.72 -38.12 -14.77
CA THR A 391 -0.42 -38.22 -15.69
C THR A 391 -1.47 -37.13 -15.50
N ASP A 392 -1.36 -36.32 -14.44
CA ASP A 392 -2.24 -35.19 -14.17
C ASP A 392 -1.49 -33.86 -14.35
N ALA A 393 -1.79 -33.18 -15.46
CA ALA A 393 -1.20 -31.90 -15.82
C ALA A 393 -1.35 -30.82 -14.73
N ALA A 394 -2.43 -30.83 -13.93
CA ALA A 394 -2.60 -29.83 -12.87
C ALA A 394 -1.58 -30.01 -11.73
N THR A 395 -1.37 -31.25 -11.30
CA THR A 395 -0.41 -31.57 -10.22
C THR A 395 1.03 -31.40 -10.69
N LEU A 396 1.33 -31.86 -11.92
CA LEU A 396 2.65 -31.76 -12.52
C LEU A 396 3.03 -30.29 -12.76
N GLY A 397 2.12 -29.50 -13.36
CA GLY A 397 2.35 -28.07 -13.58
C GLY A 397 2.59 -27.29 -12.29
N ARG A 398 1.88 -27.62 -11.20
CA ARG A 398 2.09 -26.98 -9.88
C ARG A 398 3.47 -27.29 -9.31
N ALA A 399 3.87 -28.55 -9.33
CA ALA A 399 5.18 -28.96 -8.82
C ALA A 399 6.33 -28.35 -9.64
N GLU A 400 6.21 -28.33 -10.96
CA GLU A 400 7.19 -27.72 -11.87
C GLU A 400 7.29 -26.21 -11.69
N ALA A 401 6.16 -25.50 -11.57
CA ALA A 401 6.16 -24.06 -11.30
C ALA A 401 6.86 -23.72 -9.97
N LEU A 402 6.61 -24.53 -8.93
CA LEU A 402 7.25 -24.39 -7.63
C LEU A 402 8.76 -24.64 -7.72
N ALA A 403 9.17 -25.73 -8.36
CA ALA A 403 10.57 -26.06 -8.56
C ALA A 403 11.29 -24.99 -9.40
N ALA A 404 10.64 -24.44 -10.42
CA ALA A 404 11.17 -23.34 -11.23
C ALA A 404 11.40 -22.07 -10.38
N ARG A 405 10.46 -21.74 -9.49
CA ARG A 405 10.56 -20.61 -8.56
C ARG A 405 11.74 -20.76 -7.60
N VAL A 406 11.96 -21.96 -7.06
CA VAL A 406 13.13 -22.22 -6.21
C VAL A 406 14.43 -22.18 -7.03
N ALA A 407 14.43 -22.70 -8.27
CA ALA A 407 15.60 -22.70 -9.13
C ALA A 407 16.06 -21.28 -9.50
N VAL A 408 15.13 -20.36 -9.80
CA VAL A 408 15.50 -18.98 -10.14
C VAL A 408 16.12 -18.25 -8.94
N GLU A 409 15.62 -18.48 -7.72
CA GLU A 409 16.18 -17.89 -6.49
C GLU A 409 17.57 -18.46 -6.16
N ARG A 410 17.87 -19.69 -6.59
CA ARG A 410 19.21 -20.30 -6.49
C ARG A 410 20.17 -19.86 -7.58
N GLY A 411 19.70 -19.07 -8.55
CA GLY A 411 20.50 -18.66 -9.72
C GLY A 411 20.67 -19.76 -10.78
N PHE A 412 19.86 -20.83 -10.74
CA PHE A 412 19.88 -21.90 -11.73
C PHE A 412 18.97 -21.55 -12.93
N THR A 413 19.36 -20.53 -13.68
CA THR A 413 18.53 -19.90 -14.73
C THR A 413 18.07 -20.88 -15.82
N ASP A 414 18.95 -21.77 -16.30
CA ASP A 414 18.61 -22.76 -17.34
C ASP A 414 17.55 -23.75 -16.85
N GLU A 415 17.70 -24.22 -15.60
CA GLU A 415 16.77 -25.15 -14.98
C GLU A 415 15.43 -24.48 -14.69
N ALA A 416 15.45 -23.26 -14.16
CA ALA A 416 14.24 -22.45 -13.96
C ALA A 416 13.48 -22.22 -15.28
N THR A 417 14.21 -21.89 -16.34
CA THR A 417 13.69 -21.68 -17.70
C THR A 417 13.00 -22.94 -18.24
N ARG A 418 13.65 -24.09 -18.10
CA ARG A 418 13.14 -25.40 -18.54
C ARG A 418 11.88 -25.81 -17.77
N LEU A 419 11.93 -25.75 -16.44
CA LEU A 419 10.81 -26.11 -15.57
C LEU A 419 9.62 -25.16 -15.76
N ALA A 420 9.85 -23.86 -15.85
CA ALA A 420 8.78 -22.89 -16.08
C ALA A 420 8.12 -23.09 -17.45
N THR A 421 8.87 -23.43 -18.50
CA THR A 421 8.26 -23.77 -19.81
C THR A 421 7.39 -25.01 -19.72
N SER A 422 7.86 -26.08 -19.07
CA SER A 422 7.06 -27.29 -18.83
C SER A 422 5.77 -26.97 -18.06
N ALA A 423 5.89 -26.14 -17.01
CA ALA A 423 4.76 -25.72 -16.20
C ALA A 423 3.72 -24.90 -16.99
N LEU A 424 4.15 -24.09 -17.97
CA LEU A 424 3.22 -23.36 -18.85
C LEU A 424 2.40 -24.31 -19.72
N ASP A 425 3.04 -25.31 -20.31
CA ASP A 425 2.37 -26.29 -21.17
C ASP A 425 1.32 -27.08 -20.36
N HIS A 426 1.70 -27.56 -19.17
CA HIS A 426 0.79 -28.27 -18.27
C HIS A 426 -0.32 -27.38 -17.69
N ALA A 427 -0.03 -26.12 -17.37
CA ALA A 427 -1.03 -25.17 -16.91
C ALA A 427 -2.08 -24.87 -17.99
N ALA A 428 -1.66 -24.74 -19.24
CA ALA A 428 -2.56 -24.54 -20.37
C ALA A 428 -3.45 -25.77 -20.61
N GLU A 429 -2.89 -26.99 -20.53
CA GLU A 429 -3.66 -28.24 -20.62
C GLU A 429 -4.70 -28.36 -19.50
N ALA A 430 -4.31 -28.02 -18.27
CA ALA A 430 -5.18 -28.08 -17.09
C ALA A 430 -6.17 -26.90 -16.98
N GLY A 431 -6.02 -25.85 -17.79
CA GLY A 431 -6.80 -24.61 -17.67
C GLY A 431 -6.56 -23.85 -16.36
N ARG A 432 -5.34 -23.94 -15.80
CA ARG A 432 -4.96 -23.36 -14.49
C ARG A 432 -4.20 -22.05 -14.65
N ALA A 433 -4.93 -20.95 -14.79
CA ALA A 433 -4.37 -19.60 -14.98
C ALA A 433 -3.47 -19.14 -13.83
N ASP A 434 -3.67 -19.65 -12.62
CA ASP A 434 -2.82 -19.36 -11.47
C ASP A 434 -1.41 -19.98 -11.60
N ILE A 435 -1.32 -21.22 -12.10
CA ILE A 435 -0.04 -21.88 -12.40
C ILE A 435 0.65 -21.19 -13.58
N GLU A 436 -0.12 -20.83 -14.62
CA GLU A 436 0.41 -20.11 -15.79
C GLU A 436 1.04 -18.78 -15.37
N CYS A 437 0.38 -18.02 -14.50
CA CYS A 437 0.92 -16.79 -13.92
C CYS A 437 2.25 -17.03 -13.17
N ASP A 438 2.32 -18.08 -12.35
CA ASP A 438 3.53 -18.43 -11.58
C ASP A 438 4.71 -18.77 -12.51
N ALA A 439 4.45 -19.52 -13.57
CA ALA A 439 5.45 -19.88 -14.55
C ALA A 439 5.90 -18.67 -15.40
N LEU A 440 4.98 -17.79 -15.81
CA LEU A 440 5.31 -16.56 -16.55
C LEU A 440 6.15 -15.58 -15.72
N GLU A 441 5.88 -15.47 -14.41
CA GLU A 441 6.70 -14.71 -13.48
C GLU A 441 8.15 -15.23 -13.49
N VAL A 442 8.33 -16.56 -13.33
CA VAL A 442 9.65 -17.19 -13.34
C VAL A 442 10.35 -17.01 -14.70
N ARG A 443 9.64 -17.17 -15.82
CA ARG A 443 10.17 -16.90 -17.16
C ARG A 443 10.71 -15.48 -17.28
N GLY A 444 9.94 -14.49 -16.84
CA GLY A 444 10.39 -13.10 -16.84
C GLY A 444 11.63 -12.90 -15.97
N ARG A 445 11.68 -13.50 -14.77
CA ARG A 445 12.83 -13.39 -13.86
C ARG A 445 14.09 -14.11 -14.34
N ALA A 446 13.94 -15.22 -15.05
CA ALA A 446 15.04 -16.01 -15.61
C ALA A 446 15.55 -15.47 -16.96
N THR A 447 14.92 -14.42 -17.51
CA THR A 447 15.32 -13.84 -18.79
C THR A 447 16.23 -12.64 -18.60
N ASP A 448 17.41 -12.67 -19.21
CA ASP A 448 18.39 -11.57 -19.15
C ASP A 448 18.06 -10.41 -20.11
N ASP A 449 17.41 -10.70 -21.26
CA ASP A 449 16.98 -9.66 -22.20
C ASP A 449 15.78 -8.88 -21.65
N PHE A 450 15.95 -7.57 -21.48
CA PHE A 450 14.91 -6.74 -20.88
C PHE A 450 13.63 -6.63 -21.72
N ILE A 451 13.71 -6.69 -23.06
CA ILE A 451 12.52 -6.61 -23.92
C ILE A 451 11.71 -7.89 -23.77
N GLU A 452 12.37 -9.04 -23.87
CA GLU A 452 11.75 -10.34 -23.69
C GLU A 452 11.18 -10.49 -22.27
N ARG A 453 11.92 -10.05 -21.24
CA ARG A 453 11.46 -10.03 -19.84
C ARG A 453 10.18 -9.21 -19.65
N ILE A 454 10.10 -8.00 -20.22
CA ILE A 454 8.86 -7.20 -20.20
C ILE A 454 7.73 -7.96 -20.90
N GLY A 455 8.00 -8.58 -22.04
CA GLY A 455 7.02 -9.38 -22.77
C GLY A 455 6.45 -10.55 -21.95
N TRP A 456 7.27 -11.22 -21.14
CA TRP A 456 6.80 -12.27 -20.22
C TRP A 456 5.88 -11.71 -19.12
N PHE A 457 6.24 -10.57 -18.53
CA PHE A 457 5.39 -9.92 -17.52
C PHE A 457 4.08 -9.35 -18.10
N GLU A 458 4.08 -8.91 -19.35
CA GLU A 458 2.85 -8.48 -20.03
C GLU A 458 1.93 -9.66 -20.34
N ARG A 459 2.46 -10.81 -20.77
CA ARG A 459 1.65 -12.03 -20.88
C ARG A 459 1.08 -12.46 -19.52
N TRP A 460 1.89 -12.38 -18.45
CA TRP A 460 1.42 -12.67 -17.10
C TRP A 460 0.23 -11.78 -16.73
N ARG A 461 0.34 -10.48 -16.97
CA ARG A 461 -0.76 -9.54 -16.74
C ARG A 461 -2.01 -9.94 -17.51
N ASP A 462 -1.89 -10.25 -18.79
CA ASP A 462 -3.03 -10.55 -19.65
C ASP A 462 -3.77 -11.82 -19.19
N VAL A 463 -3.02 -12.86 -18.79
CA VAL A 463 -3.59 -14.09 -18.19
C VAL A 463 -4.29 -13.78 -16.87
N ALA A 464 -3.65 -13.00 -16.00
CA ALA A 464 -4.22 -12.63 -14.71
C ALA A 464 -5.49 -11.78 -14.87
N GLU A 465 -5.54 -10.88 -15.86
CA GLU A 465 -6.70 -10.06 -16.17
C GLU A 465 -7.86 -10.90 -16.70
N ALA A 466 -7.61 -11.78 -17.68
CA ALA A 466 -8.62 -12.68 -18.23
C ALA A 466 -9.23 -13.61 -17.16
N ALA A 467 -8.44 -14.01 -16.16
CA ALA A 467 -8.87 -14.87 -15.05
C ALA A 467 -9.45 -14.09 -13.84
N GLY A 468 -9.52 -12.75 -13.88
CA GLY A 468 -10.01 -11.94 -12.75
C GLY A 468 -9.09 -11.94 -11.51
N LEU A 469 -7.81 -12.26 -11.68
CA LEU A 469 -6.80 -12.36 -10.63
C LEU A 469 -6.12 -10.99 -10.36
N THR A 470 -6.89 -10.03 -9.83
CA THR A 470 -6.47 -8.62 -9.68
C THR A 470 -5.12 -8.44 -9.00
N ALA A 471 -4.85 -9.16 -7.90
CA ALA A 471 -3.58 -9.06 -7.20
C ALA A 471 -2.38 -9.50 -8.06
N ARG A 472 -2.52 -10.61 -8.79
CA ARG A 472 -1.48 -11.10 -9.72
C ARG A 472 -1.28 -10.13 -10.89
N ARG A 473 -2.36 -9.54 -11.41
CA ARG A 473 -2.30 -8.50 -12.45
C ARG A 473 -1.49 -7.28 -12.01
N LEU A 474 -1.71 -6.80 -10.78
CA LEU A 474 -0.96 -5.67 -10.21
C LEU A 474 0.53 -6.01 -10.03
N GLN A 475 0.86 -7.24 -9.61
CA GLN A 475 2.24 -7.70 -9.48
C GLN A 475 2.96 -7.80 -10.84
N ALA A 476 2.25 -8.27 -11.87
CA ALA A 476 2.77 -8.33 -13.23
C ALA A 476 3.11 -6.94 -13.79
N GLU A 477 2.19 -5.98 -13.63
CA GLU A 477 2.40 -4.60 -14.05
C GLU A 477 3.54 -3.93 -13.27
N PHE A 478 3.64 -4.16 -11.96
CA PHE A 478 4.75 -3.67 -11.15
C PHE A 478 6.11 -4.22 -11.63
N SER A 479 6.16 -5.51 -11.95
CA SER A 479 7.37 -6.18 -12.45
C SER A 479 7.79 -5.61 -13.81
N ALA A 480 6.86 -5.42 -14.74
CA ALA A 480 7.13 -4.79 -16.03
C ALA A 480 7.58 -3.33 -15.88
N ALA A 481 6.87 -2.55 -15.05
CA ALA A 481 7.17 -1.15 -14.82
C ALA A 481 8.55 -0.92 -14.19
N THR A 482 8.97 -1.80 -13.28
CA THR A 482 10.31 -1.77 -12.68
C THR A 482 11.40 -1.94 -13.73
N ILE A 483 11.25 -2.91 -14.65
CA ILE A 483 12.21 -3.12 -15.74
C ILE A 483 12.20 -1.97 -16.74
N SER A 484 11.04 -1.40 -17.05
CA SER A 484 10.94 -0.19 -17.88
C SER A 484 11.63 1.02 -17.23
N ALA A 485 11.50 1.20 -15.92
CA ALA A 485 12.14 2.30 -15.20
C ALA A 485 13.67 2.22 -15.21
N VAL A 486 14.24 1.02 -15.03
CA VAL A 486 15.69 0.78 -15.18
C VAL A 486 16.19 1.17 -16.58
N ARG A 487 15.32 1.06 -17.59
CA ARG A 487 15.61 1.48 -18.98
C ARG A 487 15.27 2.94 -19.27
N GLY A 488 14.95 3.74 -18.26
CA GLY A 488 14.70 5.17 -18.39
C GLY A 488 13.24 5.55 -18.68
N ASP A 489 12.30 4.59 -18.75
CA ASP A 489 10.85 4.88 -18.76
C ASP A 489 10.30 4.86 -17.33
N GLY A 490 10.70 5.86 -16.55
CA GLY A 490 10.20 6.05 -15.18
C GLY A 490 8.71 6.40 -15.11
N ASP A 491 8.10 6.84 -16.21
CA ASP A 491 6.69 7.21 -16.26
C ASP A 491 5.78 6.00 -16.12
N ARG A 492 6.17 4.83 -16.66
CA ARG A 492 5.42 3.59 -16.45
C ARG A 492 5.35 3.22 -14.96
N LEU A 493 6.45 3.37 -14.23
CA LEU A 493 6.49 3.09 -12.78
C LEU A 493 5.66 4.11 -11.97
N ARG A 494 5.72 5.40 -12.32
CA ARG A 494 4.86 6.42 -11.69
C ARG A 494 3.36 6.14 -11.90
N ARG A 495 2.96 5.79 -13.13
CA ARG A 495 1.56 5.41 -13.42
C ARG A 495 1.12 4.18 -12.64
N GLN A 496 1.97 3.16 -12.55
CA GLN A 496 1.67 1.96 -11.77
C GLN A 496 1.54 2.28 -10.27
N ARG A 497 2.42 3.14 -9.75
CA ARG A 497 2.38 3.61 -8.36
C ARG A 497 1.06 4.30 -8.05
N ASP A 498 0.61 5.19 -8.93
CA ASP A 498 -0.66 5.91 -8.75
C ASP A 498 -1.87 4.98 -8.86
N LEU A 499 -1.80 3.97 -9.74
CA LEU A 499 -2.80 2.92 -9.84
C LEU A 499 -2.86 2.05 -8.57
N ALA A 500 -1.71 1.63 -8.04
CA ALA A 500 -1.66 0.89 -6.79
C ALA A 500 -2.25 1.72 -5.63
N ALA A 501 -1.94 3.02 -5.59
CA ALA A 501 -2.50 3.93 -4.61
C ALA A 501 -4.03 4.09 -4.74
N SER A 502 -4.58 4.16 -5.97
CA SER A 502 -6.02 4.29 -6.18
C SER A 502 -6.80 3.03 -5.80
N TYR A 503 -6.19 1.85 -5.91
CA TYR A 503 -6.76 0.59 -5.42
C TYR A 503 -6.51 0.34 -3.91
N GLY A 504 -5.87 1.27 -3.20
CA GLY A 504 -5.53 1.09 -1.79
C GLY A 504 -4.43 0.06 -1.54
N ALA A 505 -3.71 -0.39 -2.57
CA ALA A 505 -2.57 -1.31 -2.45
C ALA A 505 -1.33 -0.58 -1.94
N VAL A 506 -1.36 -0.16 -0.67
CA VAL A 506 -0.34 0.67 -0.02
C VAL A 506 1.06 0.07 -0.11
N ASP A 507 1.21 -1.24 0.10
CA ASP A 507 2.51 -1.90 0.04
C ASP A 507 3.12 -1.83 -1.38
N ALA A 508 2.31 -2.09 -2.42
CA ALA A 508 2.75 -1.98 -3.80
C ALA A 508 3.12 -0.53 -4.19
N ALA A 509 2.33 0.46 -3.75
CA ALA A 509 2.63 1.87 -3.98
C ALA A 509 3.91 2.30 -3.24
N THR A 510 4.11 1.84 -2.01
CA THR A 510 5.29 2.14 -1.18
C THR A 510 6.55 1.51 -1.79
N ASN A 511 6.49 0.26 -2.25
CA ASN A 511 7.60 -0.38 -2.96
C ASN A 511 7.93 0.35 -4.27
N ALA A 512 6.93 0.87 -5.00
CA ALA A 512 7.19 1.69 -6.18
C ALA A 512 7.89 3.01 -5.81
N ASP A 513 7.44 3.70 -4.76
CA ASP A 513 8.11 4.91 -4.24
C ASP A 513 9.55 4.60 -3.79
N LEU A 514 9.81 3.44 -3.17
CA LEU A 514 11.16 2.99 -2.81
C LEU A 514 12.07 2.80 -4.04
N ILE A 515 11.57 2.18 -5.11
CA ILE A 515 12.33 1.96 -6.36
C ILE A 515 12.57 3.30 -7.07
N ILE A 516 11.58 4.20 -7.12
CA ILE A 516 11.74 5.54 -7.69
C ILE A 516 12.85 6.28 -6.94
N ALA A 517 12.86 6.21 -5.61
CA ALA A 517 13.88 6.83 -4.78
C ALA A 517 15.28 6.24 -5.02
N ASP A 518 15.40 4.91 -5.14
CA ASP A 518 16.68 4.25 -5.44
C ASP A 518 17.21 4.63 -6.83
N LEU A 519 16.37 4.61 -7.86
CA LEU A 519 16.75 5.03 -9.22
C LEU A 519 17.17 6.50 -9.27
N ALA A 520 16.45 7.38 -8.56
CA ALA A 520 16.80 8.80 -8.46
C ALA A 520 18.12 9.02 -7.71
N LEU A 521 18.39 8.25 -6.64
CA LEU A 521 19.67 8.27 -5.92
C LEU A 521 20.83 7.87 -6.84
N ILE A 522 20.67 6.78 -7.62
CA ILE A 522 21.66 6.31 -8.60
C ILE A 522 21.90 7.36 -9.69
N ALA A 523 20.85 8.07 -10.11
CA ALA A 523 20.91 9.15 -11.09
C ALA A 523 21.50 10.47 -10.53
N LEU A 524 21.70 10.57 -9.20
CA LEU A 524 22.06 11.81 -8.49
C LEU A 524 21.01 12.93 -8.68
N ASP A 525 19.73 12.57 -8.71
CA ASP A 525 18.58 13.47 -8.76
C ASP A 525 18.01 13.67 -7.34
N ASP A 526 18.36 14.78 -6.69
CA ASP A 526 17.94 15.03 -5.31
C ASP A 526 16.46 15.36 -5.17
N GLU A 527 15.85 16.06 -6.14
CA GLU A 527 14.44 16.47 -6.11
C GLU A 527 13.52 15.23 -6.18
N THR A 528 13.72 14.36 -7.17
CA THR A 528 12.92 13.13 -7.32
C THR A 528 13.17 12.15 -6.17
N CYS A 529 14.43 12.00 -5.74
CA CYS A 529 14.77 11.10 -4.65
C CYS A 529 14.14 11.55 -3.33
N LEU A 530 14.20 12.86 -3.02
CA LEU A 530 13.63 13.43 -1.81
C LEU A 530 12.11 13.19 -1.75
N ASP A 531 11.40 13.52 -2.81
CA ASP A 531 9.94 13.42 -2.88
C ASP A 531 9.46 11.95 -2.77
N ALA A 532 10.09 11.03 -3.51
CA ALA A 532 9.74 9.61 -3.44
C ALA A 532 10.12 8.96 -2.10
N ALA A 533 11.31 9.25 -1.57
CA ALA A 533 11.75 8.71 -0.28
C ALA A 533 10.90 9.24 0.89
N GLN A 534 10.48 10.51 0.87
CA GLN A 534 9.57 11.07 1.88
C GLN A 534 8.24 10.34 1.91
N ARG A 535 7.61 10.11 0.74
CA ARG A 535 6.35 9.34 0.67
C ARG A 535 6.55 7.91 1.16
N CYS A 536 7.65 7.27 0.79
CA CYS A 536 7.96 5.93 1.24
C CYS A 536 8.13 5.89 2.77
N VAL A 537 8.92 6.80 3.37
CA VAL A 537 9.11 6.87 4.83
C VAL A 537 7.78 7.14 5.55
N GLU A 538 6.97 8.07 5.06
CA GLU A 538 5.67 8.38 5.65
C GLU A 538 4.76 7.15 5.64
N ALA A 539 4.64 6.47 4.49
CA ALA A 539 3.86 5.24 4.38
C ALA A 539 4.44 4.13 5.28
N SER A 540 5.74 3.85 5.21
CA SER A 540 6.36 2.78 5.99
C SER A 540 6.23 2.99 7.50
N ARG A 541 6.36 4.24 7.99
CA ARG A 541 6.07 4.55 9.41
C ARG A 541 4.60 4.35 9.74
N ARG A 542 3.72 4.89 8.90
CA ARG A 542 2.27 4.88 9.12
C ARG A 542 1.67 3.47 9.10
N PHE A 543 2.28 2.54 8.36
CA PHE A 543 1.79 1.17 8.19
C PHE A 543 2.70 0.10 8.80
N GLY A 544 3.79 0.48 9.46
CA GLY A 544 4.73 -0.47 10.08
C GLY A 544 5.42 -1.40 9.07
N LEU A 545 5.75 -0.90 7.88
CA LEU A 545 6.31 -1.71 6.80
C LEU A 545 7.82 -1.96 7.00
N ALA A 546 8.28 -3.14 6.63
CA ALA A 546 9.70 -3.54 6.70
C ALA A 546 10.62 -2.70 5.80
N THR A 547 10.07 -1.92 4.87
CA THR A 547 10.82 -1.01 3.99
C THR A 547 11.37 0.23 4.71
N LEU A 548 10.93 0.52 5.94
CA LEU A 548 11.26 1.75 6.65
C LEU A 548 12.78 2.04 6.77
N PRO A 549 13.65 1.10 7.20
CA PRO A 549 15.09 1.38 7.33
C PRO A 549 15.72 1.80 6.00
N VAL A 550 15.37 1.12 4.90
CA VAL A 550 15.90 1.40 3.56
C VAL A 550 15.35 2.71 3.02
N ALA A 551 14.06 3.00 3.24
CA ALA A 551 13.45 4.27 2.86
C ALA A 551 14.14 5.47 3.53
N LEU A 552 14.54 5.33 4.81
CA LEU A 552 15.32 6.33 5.53
C LEU A 552 16.71 6.51 4.92
N LEU A 553 17.39 5.43 4.49
CA LEU A 553 18.66 5.55 3.78
C LEU A 553 18.53 6.35 2.47
N TRP A 554 17.47 6.11 1.68
CA TRP A 554 17.21 6.89 0.46
C TRP A 554 16.90 8.34 0.74
N LEU A 555 16.13 8.61 1.80
CA LEU A 555 15.85 9.98 2.24
C LEU A 555 17.15 10.70 2.65
N ALA A 556 18.01 10.04 3.42
CA ALA A 556 19.34 10.54 3.76
C ALA A 556 20.21 10.74 2.50
N GLY A 557 20.15 9.83 1.53
CA GLY A 557 20.80 9.94 0.23
C GLY A 557 20.36 11.18 -0.56
N ALA A 558 19.06 11.48 -0.59
CA ALA A 558 18.55 12.71 -1.20
C ALA A 558 19.09 13.97 -0.51
N HIS A 559 19.20 13.95 0.83
CA HIS A 559 19.85 15.02 1.58
C HIS A 559 21.35 15.11 1.29
N ALA A 560 22.03 13.97 1.08
CA ALA A 560 23.43 13.93 0.71
C ALA A 560 23.69 14.60 -0.65
N ILE A 561 22.90 14.25 -1.69
CA ILE A 561 23.00 14.87 -3.02
C ILE A 561 22.73 16.37 -2.93
N GLY A 562 21.68 16.76 -2.19
CA GLY A 562 21.29 18.16 -2.02
C GLY A 562 22.18 18.99 -1.08
N GLY A 563 23.26 18.42 -0.52
CA GLY A 563 24.21 19.14 0.33
C GLY A 563 23.72 19.46 1.75
N ARG A 564 22.70 18.76 2.23
CA ARG A 564 21.98 18.95 3.51
C ARG A 564 22.48 17.98 4.60
N GLY A 565 23.71 18.18 5.07
CA GLY A 565 24.43 17.25 5.96
C GLY A 565 23.74 17.00 7.31
N ASP A 566 23.29 18.05 7.98
CA ASP A 566 22.64 17.92 9.30
C ASP A 566 21.36 17.07 9.23
N GLN A 567 20.57 17.23 8.16
CA GLN A 567 19.39 16.41 7.93
C GLN A 567 19.76 14.96 7.59
N MET A 568 20.77 14.76 6.74
CA MET A 568 21.29 13.44 6.41
C MET A 568 21.70 12.68 7.67
N ASP A 569 22.54 13.26 8.52
CA ASP A 569 23.03 12.59 9.73
C ASP A 569 21.90 12.29 10.74
N ALA A 570 20.92 13.19 10.88
CA ALA A 570 19.76 12.95 11.74
C ALA A 570 18.91 11.74 11.27
N ILE A 571 18.69 11.62 9.96
CA ILE A 571 17.93 10.52 9.37
C ILE A 571 18.70 9.19 9.46
N LEU A 572 20.02 9.21 9.26
CA LEU A 572 20.86 8.01 9.40
C LEU A 572 20.89 7.49 10.84
N ALA A 573 20.90 8.38 11.83
CA ALA A 573 20.82 8.01 13.23
C ALA A 573 19.50 7.26 13.54
N GLU A 574 18.38 7.75 12.99
CA GLU A 574 17.08 7.07 13.10
C GLU A 574 17.07 5.71 12.40
N ALA A 575 17.62 5.62 11.18
CA ALA A 575 17.70 4.36 10.44
C ALA A 575 18.51 3.28 11.19
N THR A 576 19.59 3.71 11.87
CA THR A 576 20.42 2.83 12.71
C THR A 576 19.65 2.33 13.93
N GLU A 577 18.91 3.20 14.61
CA GLU A 577 18.10 2.84 15.77
C GLU A 577 17.02 1.80 15.41
N ILE A 578 16.29 2.03 14.31
CA ILE A 578 15.20 1.15 13.86
C ILE A 578 15.73 -0.20 13.37
N SER A 579 16.87 -0.22 12.69
CA SER A 579 17.48 -1.47 12.19
C SER A 579 18.19 -2.29 13.26
N GLY A 580 18.33 -1.77 14.48
CA GLY A 580 19.06 -2.45 15.56
C GLY A 580 20.55 -2.66 15.25
N GLY A 581 21.13 -1.87 14.35
CA GLY A 581 22.52 -2.00 13.91
C GLY A 581 22.77 -3.14 12.93
N ASP A 582 21.79 -3.49 12.08
CA ASP A 582 21.98 -4.49 11.02
C ASP A 582 23.19 -4.12 10.14
N PRO A 583 24.22 -5.00 10.02
CA PRO A 583 25.43 -4.72 9.26
C PRO A 583 25.17 -4.46 7.78
N ARG A 584 24.07 -4.98 7.22
CA ARG A 584 23.67 -4.74 5.81
C ARG A 584 23.18 -3.31 5.62
N ILE A 585 22.39 -2.79 6.55
CA ILE A 585 21.92 -1.40 6.55
C ILE A 585 23.11 -0.45 6.75
N ALA A 586 24.02 -0.78 7.66
CA ALA A 586 25.24 0.00 7.88
C ALA A 586 26.18 0.00 6.65
N ALA A 587 26.29 -1.13 5.96
CA ALA A 587 27.06 -1.23 4.72
C ALA A 587 26.47 -0.33 3.62
N ASP A 588 25.14 -0.29 3.46
CA ASP A 588 24.46 0.58 2.51
C ASP A 588 24.47 2.07 2.94
N GLU A 589 24.43 2.39 4.23
CA GLU A 589 24.68 3.76 4.70
C GLU A 589 26.05 4.27 4.23
N LEU A 590 27.11 3.53 4.56
CA LEU A 590 28.49 3.91 4.25
C LEU A 590 28.73 3.92 2.74
N GLY A 591 28.31 2.83 2.12
CA GLY A 591 28.42 2.62 0.71
C GLY A 591 27.68 3.70 -0.05
N ARG A 592 26.36 3.82 0.12
CA ARG A 592 25.52 4.63 -0.77
C ARG A 592 25.45 6.08 -0.39
N VAL A 593 25.17 6.35 0.89
CA VAL A 593 24.84 7.69 1.36
C VAL A 593 26.12 8.47 1.65
N ARG A 594 26.98 7.92 2.53
CA ARG A 594 28.19 8.63 2.97
C ARG A 594 29.25 8.72 1.87
N SER A 595 29.39 7.72 1.00
CA SER A 595 30.30 7.84 -0.14
C SER A 595 29.82 8.90 -1.14
N THR A 596 28.50 8.95 -1.43
CA THR A 596 27.93 10.01 -2.28
C THR A 596 28.19 11.39 -1.68
N TRP A 597 27.96 11.55 -0.38
CA TRP A 597 28.27 12.79 0.33
C TRP A 597 29.75 13.19 0.19
N ALA A 598 30.68 12.29 0.53
CA ALA A 598 32.11 12.56 0.48
C ALA A 598 32.58 12.92 -0.94
N PHE A 599 32.15 12.14 -1.94
CA PHE A 599 32.49 12.37 -3.33
C PHE A 599 31.99 13.73 -3.83
N LEU A 600 30.71 14.07 -3.58
CA LEU A 600 30.13 15.34 -4.06
C LEU A 600 30.75 16.58 -3.40
N ARG A 601 31.35 16.44 -2.21
CA ARG A 601 32.10 17.53 -1.55
C ARG A 601 33.56 17.62 -2.01
N GLY A 602 34.03 16.66 -2.81
CA GLY A 602 35.42 16.53 -3.23
C GLY A 602 36.35 16.05 -2.12
N ASP A 603 35.82 15.35 -1.11
CA ASP A 603 36.59 14.70 -0.05
C ASP A 603 36.98 13.28 -0.49
N ARG A 604 38.14 13.16 -1.14
CA ARG A 604 38.59 11.89 -1.74
C ARG A 604 39.09 10.89 -0.72
N ASP A 605 39.73 11.34 0.35
CA ASP A 605 40.19 10.47 1.43
C ASP A 605 38.97 9.92 2.19
N GLY A 606 38.01 10.78 2.56
CA GLY A 606 36.76 10.35 3.18
C GLY A 606 35.95 9.41 2.28
N PHE A 607 35.92 9.64 0.96
CA PHE A 607 35.26 8.75 0.00
C PHE A 607 35.88 7.35 0.00
N ARG A 608 37.20 7.24 0.07
CA ARG A 608 37.88 5.94 0.16
C ARG A 608 37.59 5.26 1.50
N ASP A 609 37.76 5.97 2.61
CA ASP A 609 37.62 5.42 3.96
C ASP A 609 36.22 4.82 4.21
N VAL A 610 35.16 5.50 3.75
CA VAL A 610 33.79 4.98 3.91
C VAL A 610 33.53 3.76 3.03
N LEU A 611 34.12 3.70 1.83
CA LEU A 611 34.00 2.56 0.94
C LEU A 611 34.76 1.33 1.45
N ASP A 612 35.96 1.50 2.01
CA ASP A 612 36.71 0.41 2.65
C ASP A 612 35.90 -0.20 3.80
N ARG A 613 35.33 0.63 4.68
CA ARG A 613 34.48 0.19 5.80
C ARG A 613 33.18 -0.48 5.33
N SER A 614 32.55 0.04 4.27
CA SER A 614 31.35 -0.58 3.67
C SER A 614 31.64 -2.00 3.16
N VAL A 615 32.79 -2.18 2.51
CA VAL A 615 33.24 -3.47 1.97
C VAL A 615 33.59 -4.46 3.09
N GLU A 616 34.15 -3.99 4.21
CA GLU A 616 34.38 -4.81 5.42
C GLU A 616 33.07 -5.37 5.98
N LEU A 617 32.06 -4.53 6.19
CA LEU A 617 30.75 -4.98 6.68
C LEU A 617 30.07 -5.95 5.72
N THR A 618 30.23 -5.75 4.41
CA THR A 618 29.68 -6.66 3.39
C THR A 618 30.30 -8.06 3.48
N ARG A 619 31.56 -8.20 3.97
CA ARG A 619 32.18 -9.52 4.20
C ARG A 619 31.54 -10.25 5.37
N GLU A 620 31.14 -9.52 6.41
CA GLU A 620 30.54 -10.08 7.62
C GLU A 620 29.07 -10.49 7.39
N ALA A 621 28.35 -9.73 6.57
CA ALA A 621 26.97 -10.00 6.20
C ALA A 621 26.73 -9.72 4.70
N PRO A 622 26.96 -10.73 3.83
CA PRO A 622 26.72 -10.58 2.40
C PRO A 622 25.26 -10.19 2.11
N SER A 623 25.08 -9.21 1.23
CA SER A 623 23.76 -8.81 0.73
C SER A 623 23.18 -9.91 -0.17
N THR A 624 21.89 -10.23 -0.03
CA THR A 624 21.16 -11.14 -0.92
C THR A 624 20.39 -10.41 -2.03
N SER A 625 20.32 -9.07 -2.00
CA SER A 625 19.38 -8.31 -2.85
C SER A 625 19.83 -6.90 -3.25
N SER A 626 20.65 -6.21 -2.45
CA SER A 626 21.19 -4.88 -2.81
C SER A 626 22.55 -5.03 -3.49
N VAL A 627 22.60 -4.72 -4.78
CA VAL A 627 23.85 -4.53 -5.52
C VAL A 627 24.18 -3.04 -5.51
N PHE A 628 25.25 -2.67 -4.81
CA PHE A 628 25.58 -1.26 -4.62
C PHE A 628 26.79 -0.78 -5.45
N ALA A 629 26.60 0.33 -6.19
CA ALA A 629 27.60 0.97 -7.06
C ALA A 629 28.94 1.27 -6.37
N GLY A 630 28.96 1.58 -5.06
CA GLY A 630 30.20 1.91 -4.37
C GLY A 630 31.14 0.72 -4.15
N ARG A 631 30.68 -0.55 -4.22
CA ARG A 631 31.61 -1.70 -4.30
C ARG A 631 32.43 -1.66 -5.61
N LEU A 632 31.83 -1.15 -6.69
CA LEU A 632 32.53 -0.97 -7.96
C LEU A 632 33.39 0.30 -7.95
N HIS A 633 32.95 1.39 -7.32
CA HIS A 633 33.82 2.56 -7.11
C HIS A 633 35.03 2.23 -6.25
N TRP A 634 34.84 1.44 -5.19
CA TRP A 634 35.89 0.89 -4.36
C TRP A 634 36.88 0.07 -5.19
N LEU A 635 36.38 -0.84 -6.03
CA LEU A 635 37.22 -1.61 -6.94
C LEU A 635 38.09 -0.71 -7.84
N LEU A 636 37.51 0.34 -8.44
CA LEU A 636 38.28 1.26 -9.30
C LEU A 636 39.35 2.03 -8.51
N LEU A 637 39.08 2.41 -7.26
CA LEU A 637 40.08 3.02 -6.37
C LEU A 637 41.21 2.02 -6.04
N GLN A 638 40.87 0.78 -5.69
CA GLN A 638 41.86 -0.25 -5.40
C GLN A 638 42.74 -0.56 -6.62
N ALA A 639 42.15 -0.69 -7.81
CA ALA A 639 42.89 -0.85 -9.05
C ALA A 639 43.84 0.32 -9.34
N SER A 640 43.45 1.53 -8.90
CA SER A 640 44.24 2.75 -9.07
C SER A 640 45.39 2.87 -8.09
N GLU A 641 45.39 2.18 -6.95
CA GLU A 641 46.26 2.53 -5.82
C GLU A 641 47.04 1.36 -5.24
N ALA A 642 46.46 0.17 -5.22
CA ALA A 642 47.08 -1.02 -4.65
C ALA A 642 48.24 -1.52 -5.52
N ASP A 643 49.24 -2.13 -4.88
CA ASP A 643 50.43 -2.69 -5.53
C ASP A 643 50.08 -3.88 -6.45
N ASP A 644 49.03 -4.64 -6.13
CA ASP A 644 48.52 -5.76 -6.92
C ASP A 644 47.57 -5.32 -8.04
N CYS A 645 47.48 -4.01 -8.31
CA CYS A 645 46.54 -3.42 -9.27
C CYS A 645 45.07 -3.84 -9.00
N GLY A 646 44.71 -4.06 -7.73
CA GLY A 646 43.35 -4.41 -7.31
C GLY A 646 42.94 -5.83 -7.68
N ASP A 647 43.86 -6.76 -7.91
CA ASP A 647 43.57 -8.19 -8.16
C ASP A 647 42.74 -8.80 -7.02
N ALA A 648 43.12 -8.55 -5.75
CA ALA A 648 42.37 -9.01 -4.60
C ALA A 648 40.96 -8.40 -4.52
N ALA A 649 40.85 -7.10 -4.87
CA ALA A 649 39.58 -6.39 -4.89
C ALA A 649 38.64 -6.94 -5.99
N ARG A 650 39.16 -7.25 -7.18
CA ARG A 650 38.40 -7.88 -8.27
C ARG A 650 37.83 -9.23 -7.85
N ALA A 651 38.65 -10.09 -7.24
CA ALA A 651 38.19 -11.38 -6.75
C ALA A 651 37.05 -11.24 -5.73
N GLN A 652 37.09 -10.20 -4.89
CA GLN A 652 36.06 -9.95 -3.88
C GLN A 652 34.72 -9.45 -4.46
N VAL A 653 34.72 -8.79 -5.61
CA VAL A 653 33.49 -8.27 -6.25
C VAL A 653 33.16 -8.98 -7.56
N ALA A 654 33.71 -10.19 -7.75
CA ALA A 654 33.51 -10.99 -8.95
C ALA A 654 32.03 -11.38 -9.18
N ASP A 655 31.23 -11.40 -8.11
CA ASP A 655 29.77 -11.56 -8.16
C ASP A 655 29.08 -10.48 -9.02
N LEU A 656 29.69 -9.31 -9.17
CA LEU A 656 29.15 -8.19 -9.93
C LEU A 656 29.56 -8.18 -11.40
N ALA A 657 30.48 -9.05 -11.81
CA ALA A 657 31.04 -9.04 -13.16
C ALA A 657 30.03 -9.51 -14.23
N SER A 658 29.09 -10.38 -13.86
CA SER A 658 28.07 -10.92 -14.77
C SER A 658 26.80 -10.06 -14.85
N ALA A 659 26.60 -9.11 -13.94
CA ALA A 659 25.43 -8.24 -13.95
C ALA A 659 25.59 -7.16 -15.04
N PRO A 660 24.63 -6.95 -15.96
CA PRO A 660 24.82 -6.16 -17.19
C PRO A 660 25.59 -4.83 -17.05
N ALA A 661 24.93 -3.72 -16.72
CA ALA A 661 25.58 -2.40 -16.65
C ALA A 661 26.74 -2.30 -15.63
N LEU A 662 26.78 -3.22 -14.68
CA LEU A 662 27.80 -3.28 -13.62
C LEU A 662 29.07 -3.97 -14.10
N GLY A 663 28.96 -4.96 -14.99
CA GLY A 663 30.07 -5.65 -15.63
C GLY A 663 30.96 -4.70 -16.43
N SER A 664 30.39 -3.65 -17.02
CA SER A 664 31.16 -2.58 -17.67
C SER A 664 32.06 -1.82 -16.68
N ILE A 665 31.52 -1.42 -15.52
CA ILE A 665 32.30 -0.72 -14.49
C ILE A 665 33.36 -1.66 -13.89
N TYR A 666 32.98 -2.92 -13.63
CA TYR A 666 33.90 -3.95 -13.18
C TYR A 666 35.08 -4.09 -14.16
N GLY A 667 34.78 -4.19 -15.46
CA GLY A 667 35.78 -4.30 -16.52
C GLY A 667 36.70 -3.09 -16.67
N TRP A 668 36.22 -1.87 -16.37
CA TRP A 668 37.10 -0.69 -16.35
C TRP A 668 38.22 -0.77 -15.30
N SER A 669 38.10 -1.62 -14.28
CA SER A 669 39.23 -1.88 -13.37
C SER A 669 40.42 -2.54 -14.09
N GLU A 670 40.18 -3.33 -15.13
CA GLU A 670 41.24 -3.92 -15.96
C GLU A 670 41.95 -2.87 -16.82
N ALA A 671 41.20 -1.87 -17.31
CA ALA A 671 41.77 -0.74 -18.02
C ALA A 671 42.74 0.05 -17.12
N ILE A 672 42.30 0.39 -15.90
CA ILE A 672 43.13 1.06 -14.89
C ILE A 672 44.38 0.22 -14.57
N ALA A 673 44.20 -1.08 -14.28
CA ALA A 673 45.30 -1.98 -13.93
C ALA A 673 46.33 -2.11 -15.05
N SER A 674 45.90 -2.19 -16.31
CA SER A 674 46.78 -2.27 -17.47
C SER A 674 47.56 -0.98 -17.70
N GLY A 675 46.90 0.17 -17.52
CA GLY A 675 47.54 1.48 -17.60
C GLY A 675 48.61 1.67 -16.52
N ARG A 676 48.31 1.27 -15.28
CA ARG A 676 49.27 1.26 -14.15
C ARG A 676 50.50 0.40 -14.42
N ARG A 677 50.34 -0.71 -15.13
CA ARG A 677 51.45 -1.58 -15.58
C ARG A 677 52.23 -1.02 -16.78
N GLY A 678 51.83 0.13 -17.32
CA GLY A 678 52.46 0.78 -18.47
C GLY A 678 52.01 0.25 -19.82
N ASP A 679 50.97 -0.59 -19.88
CA ASP A 679 50.40 -1.07 -21.14
C ASP A 679 49.21 -0.21 -21.57
N ALA A 680 49.51 0.93 -22.17
CA ALA A 680 48.50 1.88 -22.64
C ALA A 680 47.58 1.29 -23.74
N THR A 681 48.07 0.32 -24.52
CA THR A 681 47.28 -0.29 -25.60
C THR A 681 46.23 -1.22 -25.03
N ALA A 682 46.63 -2.11 -24.10
CA ALA A 682 45.70 -2.98 -23.40
C ALA A 682 44.69 -2.18 -22.56
N ALA A 683 45.15 -1.10 -21.90
CA ALA A 683 44.28 -0.22 -21.13
C ALA A 683 43.16 0.40 -21.98
N MET A 684 43.51 0.95 -23.14
CA MET A 684 42.54 1.55 -24.05
C MET A 684 41.57 0.52 -24.62
N ALA A 685 42.08 -0.65 -25.04
CA ALA A 685 41.25 -1.73 -25.56
C ALA A 685 40.22 -2.23 -24.52
N ALA A 686 40.63 -2.41 -23.27
CA ALA A 686 39.74 -2.78 -22.18
C ALA A 686 38.68 -1.70 -21.91
N PHE A 687 39.09 -0.42 -21.88
CA PHE A 687 38.15 0.69 -21.69
C PHE A 687 37.09 0.76 -22.78
N GLU A 688 37.50 0.70 -24.05
CA GLU A 688 36.59 0.75 -25.21
C GLU A 688 35.66 -0.46 -25.27
N HIS A 689 36.18 -1.66 -24.99
CA HIS A 689 35.38 -2.87 -24.93
C HIS A 689 34.23 -2.71 -23.93
N HIS A 690 34.54 -2.36 -22.68
CA HIS A 690 33.53 -2.23 -21.63
C HIS A 690 32.64 -0.99 -21.75
N ALA A 691 33.12 0.08 -22.41
CA ALA A 691 32.28 1.22 -22.77
C ALA A 691 31.25 0.84 -23.84
N SER A 692 31.61 -0.01 -24.81
CA SER A 692 30.70 -0.45 -25.88
C SER A 692 29.59 -1.39 -25.41
N THR A 693 29.79 -2.08 -24.28
CA THR A 693 28.79 -2.98 -23.69
C THR A 693 27.83 -2.28 -22.73
N LEU A 694 28.06 -1.01 -22.41
CA LEU A 694 27.23 -0.26 -21.49
C LEU A 694 25.90 0.14 -22.17
N PRO A 695 24.73 -0.27 -21.63
CA PRO A 695 23.44 0.13 -22.20
C PRO A 695 23.28 1.66 -22.23
N GLY A 696 22.83 2.22 -23.35
CA GLY A 696 22.73 3.68 -23.54
C GLY A 696 21.87 4.41 -22.48
N THR A 697 20.90 3.72 -21.88
CA THR A 697 20.05 4.26 -20.79
C THR A 697 20.77 4.31 -19.44
N THR A 698 21.77 3.46 -19.24
CA THR A 698 22.61 3.41 -18.02
C THR A 698 23.84 4.30 -18.12
N ALA A 699 24.25 4.67 -19.35
CA ALA A 699 25.35 5.59 -19.61
C ALA A 699 25.11 7.00 -19.07
N SER A 700 23.86 7.35 -18.70
CA SER A 700 23.51 8.62 -18.04
C SER A 700 23.48 8.54 -16.51
N TRP A 701 23.65 7.36 -15.91
CA TRP A 701 23.57 7.21 -14.46
C TRP A 701 24.72 7.94 -13.76
N GLY A 702 24.42 8.58 -12.63
CA GLY A 702 25.40 9.35 -11.86
C GLY A 702 26.53 8.47 -11.35
N GLY A 703 26.22 7.28 -10.82
CA GLY A 703 27.23 6.31 -10.40
C GLY A 703 28.18 5.88 -11.53
N VAL A 704 27.70 5.78 -12.77
CA VAL A 704 28.55 5.53 -13.95
C VAL A 704 29.45 6.73 -14.23
N GLN A 705 28.94 7.97 -14.11
CA GLN A 705 29.79 9.16 -14.30
C GLN A 705 30.88 9.27 -13.24
N VAL A 706 30.58 8.89 -12.00
CA VAL A 706 31.59 8.78 -10.92
C VAL A 706 32.68 7.79 -11.34
N ALA A 707 32.31 6.60 -11.80
CA ALA A 707 33.24 5.59 -12.28
C ALA A 707 34.09 6.07 -13.47
N ARG A 708 33.46 6.70 -14.47
CA ARG A 708 34.16 7.30 -15.62
C ARG A 708 35.15 8.39 -15.18
N LEU A 709 34.82 9.18 -14.16
CA LEU A 709 35.74 10.17 -13.61
C LEU A 709 36.95 9.52 -12.95
N LEU A 710 36.76 8.46 -12.15
CA LEU A 710 37.87 7.70 -11.54
C LEU A 710 38.79 7.09 -12.62
N VAL A 711 38.22 6.54 -13.69
CA VAL A 711 38.98 6.02 -14.83
C VAL A 711 39.75 7.14 -15.53
N ALA A 712 39.13 8.30 -15.77
CA ALA A 712 39.79 9.44 -16.41
C ALA A 712 40.92 10.03 -15.55
N GLU A 713 40.77 10.05 -14.21
CA GLU A 713 41.81 10.43 -13.26
C GLU A 713 43.01 9.46 -13.34
N ALA A 714 42.76 8.16 -13.35
CA ALA A 714 43.81 7.15 -13.52
C ALA A 714 44.50 7.25 -14.89
N ALA A 715 43.74 7.42 -15.96
CA ALA A 715 44.24 7.62 -17.32
C ALA A 715 45.15 8.85 -17.45
N LEU A 716 44.75 9.97 -16.85
CA LEU A 716 45.57 11.19 -16.83
C LEU A 716 46.86 11.01 -16.02
N ARG A 717 46.80 10.33 -14.88
CA ARG A 717 47.96 10.08 -14.01
C ARG A 717 48.97 9.11 -14.63
N ASP A 718 48.48 8.00 -15.19
CA ASP A 718 49.30 6.90 -15.68
C ASP A 718 49.63 7.01 -17.18
N GLY A 719 49.07 8.02 -17.87
CA GLY A 719 49.46 8.40 -19.23
C GLY A 719 48.94 7.47 -20.33
N TRP A 720 47.69 7.03 -20.24
CA TRP A 720 47.05 6.18 -21.25
C TRP A 720 45.72 6.76 -21.73
N GLY A 721 45.28 6.36 -22.93
CA GLY A 721 44.04 6.82 -23.54
C GLY A 721 44.02 8.32 -23.86
N GLU A 722 42.81 8.87 -24.02
CA GLU A 722 42.57 10.29 -24.33
C GLU A 722 41.66 10.90 -23.23
N PRO A 723 42.18 11.13 -22.01
CA PRO A 723 41.35 11.50 -20.86
C PRO A 723 40.74 12.91 -20.99
N VAL A 724 41.34 13.81 -21.78
CA VAL A 724 40.88 15.21 -21.91
C VAL A 724 39.45 15.31 -22.48
N PRO A 725 39.10 14.67 -23.63
CA PRO A 725 37.72 14.56 -24.08
C PRO A 725 36.77 14.00 -23.03
N TRP A 726 37.16 12.93 -22.33
CA TRP A 726 36.33 12.29 -21.31
C TRP A 726 36.03 13.25 -20.15
N ILE A 727 37.04 13.97 -19.66
CA ILE A 727 36.89 14.95 -18.58
C ILE A 727 36.01 16.13 -19.03
N ARG A 728 36.08 16.56 -20.30
CA ARG A 728 35.20 17.62 -20.83
C ARG A 728 33.73 17.20 -20.88
N GLU A 729 33.47 15.96 -21.28
CA GLU A 729 32.11 15.39 -21.25
C GLU A 729 31.58 15.29 -19.82
N LEU A 730 32.40 14.78 -18.89
CA LEU A 730 32.04 14.67 -17.48
C LEU A 730 31.81 16.03 -16.83
N GLU A 731 32.65 17.02 -17.12
CA GLU A 731 32.47 18.41 -16.65
C GLU A 731 31.15 18.99 -17.13
N ALA A 732 30.77 18.74 -18.38
CA ALA A 732 29.49 19.16 -18.94
C ALA A 732 28.32 18.53 -18.18
N TRP A 733 28.39 17.21 -18.01
CA TRP A 733 27.35 16.43 -17.36
C TRP A 733 27.17 16.86 -15.91
N PHE A 734 28.24 16.94 -15.11
CA PHE A 734 28.16 17.36 -13.70
C PHE A 734 27.68 18.81 -13.56
N PHE A 735 28.03 19.69 -14.50
CA PHE A 735 27.53 21.07 -14.51
C PHE A 735 26.02 21.12 -14.80
N GLU A 736 25.54 20.34 -15.78
CA GLU A 736 24.11 20.27 -16.14
C GLU A 736 23.25 19.68 -15.01
N HIS A 737 23.79 18.72 -14.25
CA HIS A 737 23.15 18.11 -13.08
C HIS A 737 23.34 18.92 -11.78
N ARG A 738 23.79 20.18 -11.87
CA ARG A 738 23.96 21.10 -10.72
C ARG A 738 25.00 20.64 -9.67
N LEU A 739 25.90 19.74 -10.02
CA LEU A 739 26.98 19.23 -9.16
C LEU A 739 28.25 20.09 -9.31
N GLU A 740 28.14 21.38 -8.95
CA GLU A 740 29.15 22.41 -9.26
C GLU A 740 30.55 22.12 -8.69
N ARG A 741 30.63 21.44 -7.54
CA ARG A 741 31.91 21.08 -6.91
C ARG A 741 32.66 20.05 -7.76
N VAL A 742 32.01 18.96 -8.13
CA VAL A 742 32.63 17.92 -8.98
C VAL A 742 32.98 18.47 -10.36
N ALA A 743 32.12 19.31 -10.95
CA ALA A 743 32.46 20.00 -12.20
C ALA A 743 33.70 20.91 -12.06
N ARG A 744 33.93 21.51 -10.88
CA ARG A 744 35.16 22.27 -10.59
C ARG A 744 36.38 21.36 -10.50
N ASP A 745 36.22 20.17 -9.94
CA ASP A 745 37.29 19.18 -9.83
C ASP A 745 37.68 18.68 -11.24
N CYS A 746 36.71 18.42 -12.13
CA CYS A 746 36.98 18.15 -13.55
C CYS A 746 37.75 19.29 -14.24
N ARG A 747 37.37 20.55 -13.96
CA ARG A 747 38.10 21.73 -14.47
C ARG A 747 39.53 21.83 -13.92
N SER A 748 39.76 21.40 -12.69
CA SER A 748 41.10 21.31 -12.10
C SER A 748 41.95 20.27 -12.82
N LEU A 749 41.38 19.09 -13.13
CA LEU A 749 42.06 18.05 -13.91
C LEU A 749 42.44 18.52 -15.32
N LEU A 750 41.55 19.24 -16.01
CA LEU A 750 41.87 19.87 -17.30
C LEU A 750 43.03 20.86 -17.17
N GLY A 751 43.06 21.65 -16.10
CA GLY A 751 44.17 22.55 -15.81
C GLY A 751 45.50 21.83 -15.58
N GLN A 752 45.48 20.69 -14.87
CA GLN A 752 46.66 19.84 -14.66
C GLN A 752 47.17 19.22 -15.98
N ALA A 753 46.26 18.88 -16.89
CA ALA A 753 46.58 18.42 -18.24
C ALA A 753 47.12 19.52 -19.17
N GLY A 754 47.17 20.79 -18.72
CA GLY A 754 47.60 21.93 -19.53
C GLY A 754 46.55 22.43 -20.53
N GLU A 755 45.30 22.01 -20.39
CA GLU A 755 44.22 22.30 -21.31
C GLU A 755 43.43 23.57 -20.93
N PRO A 756 42.83 24.28 -21.91
CA PRO A 756 41.95 25.40 -21.63
C PRO A 756 40.75 24.98 -20.77
N VAL A 757 40.59 25.63 -19.61
CA VAL A 757 39.50 25.36 -18.67
C VAL A 757 38.20 26.03 -19.13
N PRO A 758 37.09 25.28 -19.31
CA PRO A 758 35.79 25.85 -19.66
C PRO A 758 35.32 26.89 -18.64
N ARG A 759 34.90 28.07 -19.11
CA ARG A 759 34.24 29.09 -18.28
C ARG A 759 32.72 28.98 -18.42
N ARG A 760 32.12 27.95 -17.82
CA ARG A 760 30.66 27.84 -17.72
C ARG A 760 30.15 28.71 -16.57
N ARG A 761 29.22 29.64 -16.85
CA ARG A 761 28.49 30.39 -15.83
C ARG A 761 27.02 29.95 -15.86
N ARG A 762 26.42 29.78 -14.69
CA ARG A 762 24.98 29.50 -14.52
C ARG A 762 24.18 30.56 -15.30
N GLY A 763 23.21 30.13 -16.12
CA GLY A 763 22.41 31.04 -16.97
C GLY A 763 22.97 31.31 -18.38
N GLN A 764 23.94 30.52 -18.84
CA GLN A 764 24.39 30.51 -20.24
C GLN A 764 24.27 29.09 -20.78
N ALA A 765 23.06 28.69 -21.20
CA ALA A 765 22.92 27.53 -22.08
C ALA A 765 23.92 27.66 -23.25
N PRO A 766 24.68 26.60 -23.61
CA PRO A 766 25.61 26.66 -24.72
C PRO A 766 24.82 26.92 -26.00
N VAL A 767 24.91 28.15 -26.51
CA VAL A 767 24.12 28.54 -27.69
C VAL A 767 24.62 27.76 -28.91
N PRO A 768 23.75 26.99 -29.61
CA PRO A 768 24.10 26.30 -30.85
C PRO A 768 24.79 27.26 -31.85
N PRO A 769 25.79 26.81 -32.62
CA PRO A 769 26.52 27.68 -33.56
C PRO A 769 25.63 28.49 -34.50
N GLN A 770 24.51 27.91 -34.93
CA GLN A 770 23.51 28.50 -35.81
C GLN A 770 22.78 29.67 -35.12
N LEU A 771 22.37 29.49 -33.87
CA LEU A 771 21.72 30.53 -33.07
C LEU A 771 22.72 31.61 -32.62
N ARG A 772 23.98 31.22 -32.40
CA ARG A 772 25.08 32.15 -32.09
C ARG A 772 25.41 33.04 -33.29
N ALA A 773 25.30 32.52 -34.52
CA ALA A 773 25.45 33.31 -35.75
C ALA A 773 24.34 34.37 -35.92
N LEU A 774 23.15 34.13 -35.37
CA LEU A 774 22.07 35.10 -35.25
C LEU A 774 22.26 36.08 -34.07
N GLY A 775 23.39 35.98 -33.38
CA GLY A 775 23.74 36.79 -32.23
C GLY A 775 22.99 36.43 -30.96
N ILE A 776 22.23 35.33 -30.89
CA ILE A 776 21.44 34.96 -29.71
C ILE A 776 22.37 34.64 -28.52
N THR A 777 22.04 35.19 -27.36
CA THR A 777 22.77 34.96 -26.09
C THR A 777 22.25 33.74 -25.35
N GLY A 778 23.04 33.17 -24.43
CA GLY A 778 22.61 32.03 -23.62
C GLY A 778 21.32 32.30 -22.84
N ARG A 779 21.12 33.54 -22.38
CA ARG A 779 19.90 33.93 -21.66
C ARG A 779 18.68 34.06 -22.56
N GLU A 780 18.87 34.51 -23.80
CA GLU A 780 17.81 34.52 -24.80
C GLU A 780 17.48 33.11 -25.28
N LEU A 781 18.44 32.18 -25.32
CA LEU A 781 18.18 30.77 -25.61
C LEU A 781 17.32 30.11 -24.51
N GLU A 782 17.61 30.36 -23.23
CA GLU A 782 16.77 29.86 -22.12
C GLU A 782 15.33 30.36 -22.23
N VAL A 783 15.14 31.64 -22.58
CA VAL A 783 13.81 32.20 -22.84
C VAL A 783 13.17 31.56 -24.08
N LEU A 784 13.94 31.33 -25.16
CA LEU A 784 13.45 30.70 -26.39
C LEU A 784 12.97 29.26 -26.17
N LEU A 785 13.71 28.46 -25.38
CA LEU A 785 13.35 27.08 -25.06
C LEU A 785 12.05 27.01 -24.23
N LEU A 786 11.86 27.92 -23.27
CA LEU A 786 10.64 27.96 -22.49
C LEU A 786 9.44 28.53 -23.29
N VAL A 787 9.71 29.43 -24.25
CA VAL A 787 8.70 29.83 -25.24
C VAL A 787 8.25 28.62 -26.08
N ALA A 788 9.19 27.75 -26.51
CA ALA A 788 8.89 26.54 -27.28
C ALA A 788 7.99 25.56 -26.51
N GLN A 789 8.14 25.50 -25.18
CA GLN A 789 7.26 24.76 -24.27
C GLN A 789 5.90 25.44 -24.02
N GLN A 790 5.57 26.49 -24.78
CA GLN A 790 4.34 27.28 -24.68
C GLN A 790 4.10 27.93 -23.30
N ARG A 791 5.16 28.14 -22.50
CA ARG A 791 5.05 28.80 -21.19
C ARG A 791 4.68 30.28 -21.34
N SER A 792 3.97 30.87 -20.37
CA SER A 792 3.67 32.30 -20.39
C SER A 792 4.89 33.13 -19.96
N ASN A 793 4.92 34.44 -20.28
CA ASN A 793 6.02 35.31 -19.82
C ASN A 793 6.12 35.37 -18.28
N ARG A 794 5.01 35.14 -17.57
CA ARG A 794 4.98 35.07 -16.11
C ARG A 794 5.65 33.79 -15.60
N ASP A 795 5.32 32.65 -16.18
CA ASP A 795 5.92 31.35 -15.80
C ASP A 795 7.41 31.33 -16.10
N ILE A 796 7.82 31.89 -17.25
CA ILE A 796 9.24 32.03 -17.62
C ILE A 796 9.97 32.93 -16.62
N ALA A 797 9.34 34.03 -16.19
CA ALA A 797 9.93 34.95 -15.24
C ALA A 797 10.13 34.28 -13.86
N GLU A 798 9.15 33.50 -13.41
CA GLU A 798 9.22 32.73 -12.16
C GLU A 798 10.30 31.63 -12.24
N GLN A 799 10.30 30.84 -13.31
CA GLN A 799 11.24 29.73 -13.50
C GLN A 799 12.70 30.19 -13.67
N LEU A 800 12.93 31.35 -14.31
CA LEU A 800 14.27 31.89 -14.52
C LEU A 800 14.69 32.90 -13.45
N PHE A 801 13.87 33.17 -12.43
CA PHE A 801 14.08 34.21 -11.42
C PHE A 801 14.36 35.59 -12.04
N LEU A 802 13.55 35.98 -13.02
CA LEU A 802 13.59 37.27 -13.72
C LEU A 802 12.32 38.08 -13.45
N SER A 803 12.36 39.39 -13.75
CA SER A 803 11.12 40.17 -13.84
C SER A 803 10.38 39.84 -15.15
N VAL A 804 9.04 39.88 -15.14
CA VAL A 804 8.22 39.71 -16.36
C VAL A 804 8.68 40.67 -17.47
N ARG A 805 9.03 41.91 -17.10
CA ARG A 805 9.55 42.93 -18.01
C ARG A 805 10.89 42.54 -18.66
N THR A 806 11.74 41.82 -17.94
CA THR A 806 13.01 41.29 -18.47
C THR A 806 12.76 40.18 -19.49
N VAL A 807 11.77 39.31 -19.23
CA VAL A 807 11.36 38.27 -20.18
C VAL A 807 10.75 38.89 -21.44
N GLU A 808 9.88 39.89 -21.31
CA GLU A 808 9.33 40.64 -22.44
C GLU A 808 10.44 41.26 -23.31
N HIS A 809 11.47 41.81 -22.66
CA HIS A 809 12.63 42.36 -23.37
C HIS A 809 13.41 41.29 -24.13
N HIS A 810 13.62 40.11 -23.53
CA HIS A 810 14.27 38.98 -24.21
C HIS A 810 13.43 38.45 -25.38
N VAL A 811 12.11 38.32 -25.22
CA VAL A 811 11.20 37.89 -26.30
C VAL A 811 11.20 38.90 -27.46
N ALA A 812 11.19 40.22 -27.17
CA ALA A 812 11.29 41.25 -28.20
C ALA A 812 12.66 41.24 -28.93
N SER A 813 13.74 41.01 -28.19
CA SER A 813 15.08 40.82 -28.76
C SER A 813 15.14 39.59 -29.66
N LEU A 814 14.51 38.48 -29.23
CA LEU A 814 14.38 37.26 -30.03
C LEU A 814 13.63 37.49 -31.34
N PHE A 815 12.49 38.19 -31.33
CA PHE A 815 11.79 38.57 -32.58
C PHE A 815 12.71 39.34 -33.55
N THR A 816 13.52 40.25 -33.00
CA THR A 816 14.45 41.05 -33.81
C THR A 816 15.57 40.19 -34.41
N ARG A 817 16.10 39.22 -33.64
CA ARG A 817 17.25 38.38 -34.05
C ARG A 817 16.86 37.22 -34.95
N THR A 818 15.65 36.68 -34.81
CA THR A 818 15.16 35.55 -35.62
C THR A 818 14.33 36.02 -36.83
N GLY A 819 13.88 37.27 -36.86
CA GLY A 819 13.09 37.84 -37.96
C GLY A 819 11.61 37.42 -37.96
N VAL A 820 11.15 36.73 -36.92
CA VAL A 820 9.76 36.30 -36.76
C VAL A 820 8.88 37.41 -36.18
N ARG A 821 7.57 37.38 -36.49
CA ARG A 821 6.66 38.50 -36.20
C ARG A 821 5.79 38.32 -34.96
N ASP A 822 5.62 37.09 -34.51
CA ASP A 822 4.78 36.76 -33.38
C ASP A 822 5.33 35.55 -32.61
N ARG A 823 4.74 35.31 -31.42
CA ARG A 823 5.16 34.24 -30.51
C ARG A 823 4.96 32.85 -31.12
N SER A 824 3.93 32.65 -31.95
CA SER A 824 3.67 31.36 -32.59
C SER A 824 4.79 31.01 -33.56
N GLN A 825 5.21 31.97 -34.39
CA GLN A 825 6.35 31.80 -35.29
C GLN A 825 7.67 31.63 -34.54
N LEU A 826 7.80 32.20 -33.34
CA LEU A 826 8.97 31.99 -32.49
C LEU A 826 9.01 30.58 -31.88
N VAL A 827 7.85 29.97 -31.60
CA VAL A 827 7.72 28.55 -31.23
C VAL A 827 8.12 27.67 -32.40
N ASP A 828 7.62 27.95 -33.60
CA ASP A 828 7.96 27.19 -34.81
C ASP A 828 9.45 27.30 -35.15
N PHE A 829 10.04 28.49 -34.97
CA PHE A 829 11.48 28.72 -35.14
C PHE A 829 12.30 27.89 -34.15
N ALA A 830 11.88 27.83 -32.88
CA ALA A 830 12.57 27.04 -31.86
C ALA A 830 12.45 25.52 -32.10
N ALA A 831 11.44 25.05 -32.84
CA ALA A 831 11.32 23.65 -33.24
C ALA A 831 12.24 23.26 -34.41
N LEU A 832 12.69 24.26 -35.19
CA LEU A 832 13.58 24.08 -36.35
C LEU A 832 15.07 24.32 -36.04
N ALA A 833 15.38 24.87 -34.86
CA ALA A 833 16.72 25.26 -34.42
C ALA A 833 17.24 24.36 -33.30
#